data_AF-A0A800DQG3-F1
#
_entry.id   AF-A0A800DQG3-F1
#
_cell.length_a   1.000
_cell.length_b   1.000
_cell.length_c   1.000
_cell.angle_alpha   90.00
_cell.angle_beta   90.00
_cell.angle_gamma   90.00
#
_symmetry.space_group_name_H-M   'P 1'
#
loop_
_entity.id
_entity.type
_entity.pdbx_description
1 polymer ?
#
loop_
_entity_poly.entity_id
_entity_poly.type
_entity_poly.pdbx_seq_one_letter_code
_entity_poly.pdbx_strand_id
1 'polypeptide(L)'
;MKNQLRETFKIVRKPEYRIYWAIVAICGFVFALGLSLALRRYFHFEFHDRLGIVAWVSVNQYPKQQEMFYYVAALVFMPIFTAFCWFIWIAYSTGTAVLTKKSVRRILKQSVFGYIPLLLALQDLFRPELSVGQLLWIPIGLVVIAKVGLLCYNFFLSKPQNDEKQISRKGKQKPKYALEKSSNLPFRLFIDSAGTVSAAGLCIGFYMLIVHPPASSTFWHSSKILLITTFSALAFWCAYSLLINRIRHRRFQDALADDVYAYVSTVLLLATSVLYPSGQLTLFILCALGFIGVKVFALFAPQKLDKLHSCQLARRLLSYLMIPALFYVLLYGKGNVHWGLDLFHEGERLAPLNELLRGGIPFRDIYIQHGLFLNAYRPLLASKLFGETLASVRFLEGLFGPLGYVCVYLLGLQVFKSRFTAILIVFIVSGENFSVSDRHGIFLVNIALVANYITTRHDRGLFAGWRPISPLPLRREIIASCLAFGWKLILAGIVTSLAFFYSTEMGVYAFVTCSAFLFLFGFTQKGVSGRKRPLPLFCYIAGVFLGALPFVVYFGLYRVLDDLVRNSYIQLAYQIPIWGLQFPPLSSFLSQVNTEGLKSFQSETFRWYLPVLLYLIAATYLLHRALQRSLWSSKSSAKLLLLLLAGIALFRTALGRSDSPHLVFGATMMWFIWLFFLERGILWIWYRPGIAKWPNDKMAKGQDGKEAILNCPLAPLPSCQRYLPQIIMKSICVLIPAVISLWYTSTVHHPVKVFKERLISLAQYRSIPRNVPETLERAGGIQIPEDQVSQVKQVVKYIQSNTSEDDVIFDFSSQGAYYFFANRKSATRYHQIAYAATKSMQEEVIRDLEKSRTKLVILRTGGWFDNIDGVPSADRHPLIAKYLVEHYQETVNINGTIILRRK
;
A
#
# COMPACT_ATOMS: atom_id res chain seq x y z
N MET A 1 17.12 31.03 29.33
CA MET A 1 17.15 30.05 28.22
C MET A 1 15.86 29.20 28.09
N LYS A 2 15.39 28.51 29.14
CA LYS A 2 14.20 27.62 29.08
C LYS A 2 12.90 28.27 28.56
N ASN A 3 12.62 29.51 28.98
CA ASN A 3 11.43 30.26 28.51
C ASN A 3 11.56 30.66 27.03
N GLN A 4 12.74 31.08 26.59
CA GLN A 4 13.02 31.41 25.18
C GLN A 4 12.90 30.18 24.27
N LEU A 5 13.34 29.01 24.75
CA LEU A 5 13.17 27.75 24.02
C LEU A 5 11.67 27.43 23.84
N ARG A 6 10.85 27.57 24.89
CA ARG A 6 9.39 27.37 24.81
C ARG A 6 8.72 28.31 23.81
N GLU A 7 9.12 29.58 23.79
CA GLU A 7 8.62 30.55 22.80
C GLU A 7 9.06 30.20 21.37
N THR A 8 10.30 29.77 21.19
CA THR A 8 10.81 29.29 19.91
C THR A 8 10.00 28.10 19.39
N PHE A 9 9.65 27.14 20.27
CA PHE A 9 8.75 26.03 19.92
C PHE A 9 7.37 26.51 19.47
N LYS A 10 6.79 27.54 20.11
CA LYS A 10 5.52 28.13 19.68
C LYS A 10 5.64 28.79 18.30
N ILE A 11 6.74 29.47 18.04
CA ILE A 11 7.02 30.14 16.76
C ILE A 11 7.14 29.10 15.63
N VAL A 12 7.98 28.07 15.81
CA VAL A 12 8.24 27.03 14.78
C VAL A 12 6.99 26.22 14.42
N ARG A 13 6.01 26.12 15.33
CA ARG A 13 4.72 25.46 15.05
C ARG A 13 3.81 26.26 14.11
N LYS A 14 4.10 27.53 13.84
CA LYS A 14 3.29 28.35 12.94
C LYS A 14 3.42 27.88 11.49
N PRO A 15 2.35 27.97 10.67
CA PRO A 15 2.36 27.52 9.27
C PRO A 15 3.48 28.14 8.42
N GLU A 16 3.87 29.38 8.71
CA GLU A 16 4.95 30.11 8.02
C GLU A 16 6.33 29.44 8.14
N TYR A 17 6.56 28.58 9.13
CA TYR A 17 7.84 27.87 9.34
C TYR A 17 7.88 26.47 8.73
N ARG A 18 6.80 26.00 8.06
CA ARG A 18 6.73 24.63 7.52
C ARG A 18 7.80 24.33 6.47
N ILE A 19 8.14 25.31 5.62
CA ILE A 19 9.15 25.13 4.58
C ILE A 19 10.56 24.99 5.16
N TYR A 20 10.87 25.80 6.17
CA TYR A 20 12.13 25.77 6.92
C TYR A 20 12.31 24.43 7.63
N TRP A 21 11.23 23.94 8.24
CA TRP A 21 11.22 22.59 8.80
C TRP A 21 11.48 21.51 7.74
N ALA A 22 10.81 21.59 6.59
CA ALA A 22 10.95 20.59 5.53
C ALA A 22 12.40 20.51 5.04
N ILE A 23 13.10 21.64 4.89
CA ILE A 23 14.51 21.65 4.50
C ILE A 23 15.38 20.93 5.55
N VAL A 24 15.22 21.25 6.85
CA VAL A 24 15.97 20.58 7.92
C VAL A 24 15.64 19.08 7.97
N ALA A 25 14.37 18.71 7.77
CA ALA A 25 13.95 17.32 7.76
C ALA A 25 14.53 16.54 6.58
N ILE A 26 14.53 17.11 5.37
CA ILE A 26 15.15 16.50 4.19
C ILE A 26 16.65 16.32 4.40
N CYS A 27 17.35 17.36 4.87
CA CYS A 27 18.79 17.30 5.13
C CYS A 27 19.12 16.25 6.22
N GLY A 28 18.36 16.23 7.31
CA GLY A 28 18.55 15.27 8.40
C GLY A 28 18.23 13.84 7.98
N PHE A 29 17.18 13.63 7.17
CA PHE A 29 16.81 12.32 6.64
C PHE A 29 17.88 11.76 5.71
N VAL A 30 18.35 12.58 4.76
CA VAL A 30 19.40 12.22 3.81
C VAL A 30 20.69 11.86 4.54
N PHE A 31 21.07 12.65 5.54
CA PHE A 31 22.24 12.34 6.36
C PHE A 31 22.07 11.06 7.18
N ALA A 32 20.88 10.83 7.77
CA ALA A 32 20.59 9.60 8.50
C ALA A 32 20.69 8.36 7.59
N LEU A 33 20.26 8.48 6.33
CA LEU A 33 20.41 7.44 5.33
C LEU A 33 21.89 7.16 5.03
N GLY A 34 22.68 8.19 4.71
CA GLY A 34 24.13 8.04 4.48
C GLY A 34 24.85 7.43 5.69
N LEU A 35 24.54 7.91 6.90
CA LEU A 35 25.06 7.39 8.16
C LEU A 35 24.70 5.92 8.37
N SER A 36 23.44 5.52 8.09
CA SER A 36 23.01 4.12 8.22
C SER A 36 23.78 3.20 7.28
N LEU A 37 24.01 3.65 6.03
CA LEU A 37 24.76 2.89 5.04
C LEU A 37 26.24 2.78 5.40
N ALA A 38 26.84 3.85 5.94
CA ALA A 38 28.21 3.83 6.42
C ALA A 38 28.37 2.91 7.64
N LEU A 39 27.43 2.95 8.58
CA LEU A 39 27.48 2.14 9.80
C LEU A 39 27.19 0.66 9.55
N ARG A 40 26.44 0.31 8.50
CA ARG A 40 26.12 -1.08 8.13
C ARG A 40 27.36 -1.98 8.08
N ARG A 41 28.52 -1.45 7.65
CA ARG A 41 29.78 -2.21 7.54
C ARG A 41 30.32 -2.72 8.87
N TYR A 42 29.86 -2.18 9.99
CA TYR A 42 30.29 -2.60 11.33
C TYR A 42 29.31 -3.60 11.99
N PHE A 43 28.16 -3.84 11.37
CA PHE A 43 27.15 -4.78 11.88
C PHE A 43 27.21 -6.08 11.07
N HIS A 44 28.09 -7.00 11.48
CA HIS A 44 28.14 -8.34 10.92
C HIS A 44 27.20 -9.27 11.68
N PHE A 45 26.34 -9.98 10.95
CA PHE A 45 25.48 -11.02 11.51
C PHE A 45 26.06 -12.37 11.10
N GLU A 46 26.31 -13.24 12.06
CA GLU A 46 26.70 -14.62 11.81
C GLU A 46 25.46 -15.46 11.56
N PHE A 47 25.58 -16.41 10.62
CA PHE A 47 24.57 -17.43 10.44
C PHE A 47 24.73 -18.51 11.52
N HIS A 48 23.62 -18.91 12.14
CA HIS A 48 23.60 -19.99 13.11
C HIS A 48 22.53 -21.02 12.69
N ASP A 49 22.95 -22.24 12.39
CA ASP A 49 22.02 -23.35 12.21
C ASP A 49 21.62 -23.92 13.58
N ARG A 50 20.44 -23.50 14.07
CA ARG A 50 19.88 -23.98 15.33
C ARG A 50 18.72 -24.95 15.14
N LEU A 51 18.26 -25.15 13.90
CA LEU A 51 17.00 -25.83 13.63
C LEU A 51 17.19 -27.12 12.83
N GLY A 52 18.37 -27.35 12.23
CA GLY A 52 18.63 -28.51 11.38
C GLY A 52 17.73 -28.54 10.14
N ILE A 53 17.25 -27.37 9.71
CA ILE A 53 16.43 -27.21 8.51
C ILE A 53 17.38 -26.97 7.33
N VAL A 54 17.31 -27.84 6.33
CA VAL A 54 18.09 -27.71 5.10
C VAL A 54 17.24 -27.01 4.04
N ALA A 55 17.63 -25.78 3.68
CA ALA A 55 16.95 -24.92 2.72
C ALA A 55 17.93 -23.88 2.16
N TRP A 56 17.47 -23.02 1.24
CA TRP A 56 18.34 -22.01 0.60
C TRP A 56 19.15 -21.18 1.62
N VAL A 57 18.51 -20.74 2.70
CA VAL A 57 19.14 -19.92 3.75
C VAL A 57 20.30 -20.65 4.43
N SER A 58 20.12 -21.93 4.80
CA SER A 58 21.15 -22.71 5.50
C SER A 58 22.25 -23.17 4.55
N VAL A 59 21.91 -23.58 3.33
CA VAL A 59 22.88 -23.96 2.28
C VAL A 59 23.81 -22.79 1.94
N ASN A 60 23.28 -21.57 1.85
CA ASN A 60 24.07 -20.37 1.54
C ASN A 60 24.62 -19.65 2.79
N GLN A 61 24.42 -20.22 3.99
CA GLN A 61 24.79 -19.62 5.29
C GLN A 61 24.40 -18.14 5.39
N TYR A 62 23.21 -17.80 4.90
CA TYR A 62 22.78 -16.42 4.77
C TYR A 62 22.04 -15.96 6.05
N PRO A 63 22.52 -14.93 6.78
CA PRO A 63 21.91 -14.50 8.04
C PRO A 63 20.65 -13.66 7.79
N LYS A 64 19.57 -14.29 7.30
CA LYS A 64 18.34 -13.65 6.82
C LYS A 64 17.68 -12.69 7.83
N GLN A 65 17.86 -12.92 9.13
CA GLN A 65 17.36 -12.04 10.21
C GLN A 65 17.94 -10.61 10.14
N GLN A 66 19.13 -10.43 9.55
CA GLN A 66 19.77 -9.12 9.40
C GLN A 66 18.89 -8.13 8.62
N GLU A 67 18.12 -8.61 7.65
CA GLU A 67 17.30 -7.74 6.80
C GLU A 67 16.12 -7.18 7.57
N MET A 68 15.48 -8.00 8.40
CA MET A 68 14.42 -7.55 9.30
C MET A 68 14.98 -6.55 10.32
N PHE A 69 16.18 -6.81 10.84
CA PHE A 69 16.87 -5.87 11.72
C PHE A 69 17.13 -4.53 11.01
N TYR A 70 17.74 -4.53 9.82
CA TYR A 70 18.00 -3.30 9.06
C TYR A 70 16.72 -2.55 8.72
N TYR A 71 15.66 -3.28 8.36
CA TYR A 71 14.36 -2.69 8.06
C TYR A 71 13.74 -1.97 9.28
N VAL A 72 13.68 -2.66 10.43
CA VAL A 72 13.15 -2.06 11.68
C VAL A 72 14.06 -0.94 12.17
N ALA A 73 15.37 -1.15 12.14
CA ALA A 73 16.37 -0.15 12.53
C ALA A 73 16.21 1.12 11.68
N ALA A 74 16.06 1.02 10.36
CA ALA A 74 15.84 2.17 9.49
C ALA A 74 14.54 2.92 9.84
N LEU A 75 13.43 2.19 10.04
CA LEU A 75 12.12 2.76 10.39
C LEU A 75 12.09 3.49 11.74
N VAL A 76 13.01 3.18 12.64
CA VAL A 76 13.14 3.83 13.95
C VAL A 76 14.22 4.91 13.93
N PHE A 77 15.43 4.56 13.49
CA PHE A 77 16.61 5.43 13.52
C PHE A 77 16.44 6.66 12.64
N MET A 78 16.03 6.52 11.38
CA MET A 78 15.99 7.66 10.45
C MET A 78 14.98 8.72 10.87
N PRO A 79 13.73 8.39 11.27
CA PRO A 79 12.82 9.39 11.82
C PRO A 79 13.36 10.06 13.09
N ILE A 80 13.90 9.28 14.05
CA ILE A 80 14.44 9.82 15.30
C ILE A 80 15.61 10.76 15.04
N PHE A 81 16.54 10.38 14.17
CA PHE A 81 17.68 11.21 13.80
C PHE A 81 17.23 12.50 13.10
N THR A 82 16.25 12.41 12.20
CA THR A 82 15.66 13.58 11.55
C THR A 82 15.03 14.54 12.57
N ALA A 83 14.33 13.99 13.57
CA ALA A 83 13.79 14.77 14.69
C ALA A 83 14.90 15.39 15.53
N PHE A 84 16.01 14.69 15.75
CA PHE A 84 17.18 15.20 16.46
C PHE A 84 17.81 16.41 15.74
N CYS A 85 18.02 16.35 14.42
CA CYS A 85 18.46 17.50 13.62
C CYS A 85 17.52 18.70 13.78
N TRP A 86 16.21 18.46 13.84
CA TRP A 86 15.22 19.50 14.09
C TRP A 86 15.36 20.12 15.49
N PHE A 87 15.60 19.32 16.53
CA PHE A 87 15.88 19.83 17.88
C PHE A 87 17.17 20.66 17.93
N ILE A 88 18.25 20.19 17.28
CA ILE A 88 19.50 20.95 17.16
C ILE A 88 19.24 22.30 16.49
N TRP A 89 18.46 22.33 15.41
CA TRP A 89 18.11 23.59 14.74
C TRP A 89 17.44 24.58 15.69
N ILE A 90 16.44 24.12 16.45
CA ILE A 90 15.74 24.97 17.43
C ILE A 90 16.68 25.45 18.53
N ALA A 91 17.48 24.55 19.11
CA ALA A 91 18.41 24.87 20.19
C ALA A 91 19.45 25.89 19.73
N TYR A 92 20.08 25.63 18.58
CA TYR A 92 21.06 26.51 17.96
C TYR A 92 20.48 27.90 17.66
N SER A 93 19.29 27.96 17.03
CA SER A 93 18.65 29.24 16.73
C SER A 93 18.28 30.03 17.99
N THR A 94 17.83 29.33 19.04
CA THR A 94 17.50 29.95 20.32
C THR A 94 18.75 30.51 20.99
N GLY A 95 19.82 29.72 21.08
CA GLY A 95 21.10 30.13 21.67
C GLY A 95 21.70 31.33 20.93
N THR A 96 21.75 31.26 19.60
CA THR A 96 22.26 32.34 18.75
C THR A 96 21.44 33.62 18.92
N ALA A 97 20.11 33.53 18.97
CA ALA A 97 19.25 34.69 19.18
C ALA A 97 19.49 35.34 20.56
N VAL A 98 19.69 34.54 21.60
CA VAL A 98 20.01 35.03 22.96
C VAL A 98 21.38 35.70 22.98
N LEU A 99 22.41 35.06 22.41
CA LEU A 99 23.78 35.57 22.39
C LEU A 99 23.91 36.87 21.57
N THR A 100 23.25 36.93 20.42
CA THR A 100 23.32 38.07 19.50
C THR A 100 22.27 39.15 19.80
N LYS A 101 21.38 38.92 20.78
CA LYS A 101 20.22 39.77 21.11
C LYS A 101 19.30 40.05 19.90
N LYS A 102 19.23 39.12 18.94
CA LYS A 102 18.42 39.24 17.72
C LYS A 102 17.12 38.47 17.79
N SER A 103 16.19 38.82 16.89
CA SER A 103 14.91 38.11 16.76
C SER A 103 15.13 36.64 16.40
N VAL A 104 14.62 35.74 17.25
CA VAL A 104 14.56 34.29 17.03
C VAL A 104 13.96 33.95 15.65
N ARG A 105 12.98 34.73 15.18
CA ARG A 105 12.32 34.51 13.88
C ARG A 105 13.30 34.64 12.72
N ARG A 106 14.20 35.62 12.77
CA ARG A 106 15.22 35.85 11.75
C ARG A 106 16.27 34.74 11.77
N ILE A 107 16.77 34.41 12.95
CA ILE A 107 17.79 33.37 13.13
C ILE A 107 17.27 31.99 12.72
N LEU A 108 16.02 31.65 13.03
CA LEU A 108 15.39 30.39 12.58
C LEU A 108 15.45 30.27 11.05
N LYS A 109 15.03 31.31 10.32
CA LYS A 109 15.02 31.29 8.84
C LYS A 109 16.42 31.18 8.24
N GLN A 110 17.37 31.93 8.79
CA GLN A 110 18.75 31.97 8.30
C GLN A 110 19.49 30.66 8.57
N SER A 111 19.35 30.11 9.78
CA SER A 111 20.12 28.93 10.21
C SER A 111 19.73 27.64 9.50
N VAL A 112 18.59 27.58 8.80
CA VAL A 112 18.21 26.41 7.98
C VAL A 112 19.18 26.15 6.85
N PHE A 113 19.68 27.20 6.18
CA PHE A 113 20.61 27.06 5.05
C PHE A 113 21.93 26.40 5.46
N GLY A 114 22.34 26.55 6.73
CA GLY A 114 23.50 25.86 7.27
C GLY A 114 23.36 24.33 7.36
N TYR A 115 22.18 23.74 7.07
CA TYR A 115 22.00 22.29 6.99
C TYR A 115 22.14 21.71 5.57
N ILE A 116 22.12 22.55 4.53
CA ILE A 116 22.22 22.10 3.13
C ILE A 116 23.46 21.22 2.87
N PRO A 117 24.65 21.48 3.45
CA PRO A 117 25.80 20.62 3.25
C PRO A 117 25.59 19.15 3.64
N LEU A 118 24.63 18.84 4.52
CA LEU A 118 24.28 17.45 4.86
C LEU A 118 23.77 16.64 3.65
N LEU A 119 23.28 17.30 2.60
CA LEU A 119 22.87 16.63 1.36
C LEU A 119 24.05 15.98 0.63
N LEU A 120 25.29 16.41 0.91
CA LEU A 120 26.50 15.82 0.33
C LEU A 120 26.70 14.36 0.79
N ALA A 121 26.07 13.93 1.88
CA ALA A 121 26.04 12.51 2.28
C ALA A 121 25.39 11.58 1.23
N LEU A 122 24.72 12.13 0.19
CA LEU A 122 24.26 11.34 -0.96
C LEU A 122 25.40 10.94 -1.89
N GLN A 123 26.51 11.69 -1.94
CA GLN A 123 27.67 11.32 -2.75
C GLN A 123 28.27 9.99 -2.27
N ASP A 124 28.12 9.71 -0.97
CA ASP A 124 28.55 8.47 -0.30
C ASP A 124 27.83 7.23 -0.83
N LEU A 125 26.58 7.35 -1.30
CA LEU A 125 25.87 6.24 -1.94
C LEU A 125 26.57 5.78 -3.23
N PHE A 126 27.28 6.67 -3.93
CA PHE A 126 27.83 6.38 -5.25
C PHE A 126 29.34 6.08 -5.24
N ARG A 127 30.01 6.14 -4.08
CA ARG A 127 31.48 5.93 -3.95
C ARG A 127 31.83 5.06 -2.73
N PRO A 128 31.66 3.73 -2.82
CA PRO A 128 31.87 2.82 -1.70
C PRO A 128 33.33 2.71 -1.21
N GLU A 129 34.31 3.17 -1.99
CA GLU A 129 35.75 3.03 -1.70
C GLU A 129 36.29 4.03 -0.67
N LEU A 130 35.55 5.12 -0.39
CA LEU A 130 35.99 6.13 0.56
C LEU A 130 35.78 5.69 2.02
N SER A 131 36.69 6.11 2.92
CA SER A 131 36.62 5.76 4.35
C SER A 131 35.43 6.47 5.03
N VAL A 132 34.79 5.78 6.00
CA VAL A 132 33.67 6.34 6.80
C VAL A 132 34.04 7.69 7.44
N GLY A 133 35.33 7.86 7.77
CA GLY A 133 35.92 9.09 8.32
C GLY A 133 36.09 10.24 7.33
N GLN A 134 36.20 10.00 6.02
CA GLN A 134 36.30 11.08 5.03
C GLN A 134 34.91 11.52 4.55
N LEU A 135 33.95 10.59 4.52
CA LEU A 135 32.62 10.79 3.93
C LEU A 135 31.65 11.58 4.82
N LEU A 136 31.59 11.28 6.12
CA LEU A 136 30.61 11.90 7.03
C LEU A 136 31.11 13.19 7.69
N TRP A 137 32.42 13.33 7.89
CA TRP A 137 33.00 14.49 8.57
C TRP A 137 33.05 15.75 7.70
N ILE A 138 33.12 15.62 6.36
CA ILE A 138 33.07 16.77 5.44
C ILE A 138 31.71 17.48 5.52
N PRO A 139 30.55 16.79 5.34
CA PRO A 139 29.23 17.42 5.53
C PRO A 139 29.06 18.03 6.92
N ILE A 140 29.46 17.32 7.99
CA ILE A 140 29.38 17.83 9.37
C ILE A 140 30.25 19.08 9.54
N GLY A 141 31.50 19.05 9.08
CA GLY A 141 32.44 20.16 9.15
C GLY A 141 31.90 21.39 8.43
N LEU A 142 31.34 21.23 7.23
CA LEU A 142 30.71 22.31 6.48
C LEU A 142 29.48 22.88 7.19
N VAL A 143 28.66 22.03 7.85
CA VAL A 143 27.56 22.51 8.69
C VAL A 143 28.10 23.33 9.86
N VAL A 144 29.12 22.85 10.58
CA VAL A 144 29.72 23.56 11.71
C VAL A 144 30.29 24.90 11.27
N ILE A 145 31.06 24.93 10.18
CA ILE A 145 31.62 26.16 9.59
C ILE A 145 30.48 27.13 9.21
N ALA A 146 29.44 26.66 8.52
CA ALA A 146 28.30 27.49 8.16
C ALA A 146 27.56 28.05 9.38
N LYS A 147 27.44 27.27 10.46
CA LYS A 147 26.83 27.71 11.73
C LYS A 147 27.70 28.77 12.39
N VAL A 148 28.98 28.50 12.63
CA VAL A 148 29.92 29.45 13.23
C VAL A 148 29.97 30.75 12.42
N GLY A 149 30.05 30.66 11.08
CA GLY A 149 29.99 31.83 10.20
C GLY A 149 28.69 32.63 10.36
N LEU A 150 27.54 31.95 10.47
CA LEU A 150 26.24 32.59 10.71
C LEU A 150 26.16 33.26 12.09
N LEU A 151 26.78 32.67 13.11
CA LEU A 151 26.89 33.24 14.45
C LEU A 151 27.76 34.50 14.41
N CYS A 152 28.96 34.43 13.83
CA CYS A 152 29.88 35.57 13.68
C CYS A 152 29.24 36.71 12.86
N TYR A 153 28.58 36.41 11.74
CA TYR A 153 27.83 37.39 10.97
C TYR A 153 26.76 38.09 11.80
N ASN A 154 26.03 37.33 12.61
CA ASN A 154 25.00 37.88 13.48
C ASN A 154 25.57 38.60 14.72
N PHE A 155 26.77 38.28 15.15
CA PHE A 155 27.41 38.94 16.30
C PHE A 155 28.12 40.24 15.90
N PHE A 156 28.90 40.22 14.81
CA PHE A 156 29.78 41.32 14.42
C PHE A 156 29.26 42.19 13.27
N LEU A 157 28.58 41.60 12.27
CA LEU A 157 28.37 42.27 10.97
C LEU A 157 26.95 42.81 10.74
N SER A 158 25.94 42.24 11.39
CA SER A 158 24.56 42.70 11.19
C SER A 158 24.14 43.69 12.27
N LYS A 159 23.92 44.95 11.85
CA LYS A 159 23.33 46.03 12.67
C LYS A 159 22.00 45.59 13.33
N PRO A 160 21.70 46.04 14.56
CA PRO A 160 20.41 45.81 15.20
C PRO A 160 19.31 46.51 14.41
N GLN A 161 18.26 45.76 14.06
CA GLN A 161 17.12 46.28 13.31
C GLN A 161 15.92 46.36 14.26
N ASN A 162 15.39 47.58 14.45
CA ASN A 162 14.22 47.90 15.28
C ASN A 162 12.94 47.35 14.63
N ASP A 163 12.75 46.03 14.61
CA ASP A 163 11.58 45.40 13.99
C ASP A 163 10.31 45.43 14.86
N GLU A 164 10.36 45.97 16.09
CA GLU A 164 9.22 45.97 17.03
C GLU A 164 8.52 47.32 17.23
N LYS A 165 9.02 48.44 16.69
CA LYS A 165 8.37 49.75 16.90
C LYS A 165 7.30 50.16 15.88
N GLN A 166 7.05 49.38 14.81
CA GLN A 166 6.11 49.79 13.75
C GLN A 166 4.67 49.28 13.89
N ILE A 167 4.32 48.53 14.95
CA ILE A 167 2.95 48.02 15.15
C ILE A 167 2.15 48.82 16.19
N SER A 168 2.76 49.74 16.95
CA SER A 168 2.08 50.48 18.03
C SER A 168 1.79 51.97 17.76
N ARG A 169 2.04 52.50 16.56
CA ARG A 169 1.68 53.89 16.23
C ARG A 169 0.98 53.98 14.88
N LYS A 170 -0.32 53.64 14.86
CA LYS A 170 -1.29 54.27 13.95
C LYS A 170 -2.53 54.65 14.75
N GLY A 171 -2.44 55.83 15.37
CA GLY A 171 -3.63 56.60 15.69
C GLY A 171 -4.36 56.94 14.40
N LYS A 172 -5.69 56.77 14.44
CA LYS A 172 -6.73 57.39 13.60
C LYS A 172 -6.23 58.09 12.33
N GLN A 173 -6.11 57.34 11.23
CA GLN A 173 -6.32 57.90 9.90
C GLN A 173 -7.36 57.05 9.19
N LYS A 174 -8.54 57.66 8.96
CA LYS A 174 -9.58 57.12 8.08
C LYS A 174 -8.95 56.85 6.70
N PRO A 175 -9.07 55.65 6.12
CA PRO A 175 -8.71 55.47 4.73
C PRO A 175 -9.81 56.11 3.88
N LYS A 176 -9.49 57.22 3.21
CA LYS A 176 -10.20 57.64 2.00
C LYS A 176 -9.96 56.54 0.97
N TYR A 177 -10.93 55.64 0.82
CA TYR A 177 -10.99 54.74 -0.32
C TYR A 177 -11.36 55.58 -1.55
N ALA A 178 -10.35 55.99 -2.32
CA ALA A 178 -10.57 56.33 -3.71
C ALA A 178 -10.96 55.05 -4.44
N LEU A 179 -12.19 55.04 -4.97
CA LEU A 179 -12.69 54.04 -5.90
C LEU A 179 -11.87 54.13 -7.20
N GLU A 180 -10.79 53.37 -7.30
CA GLU A 180 -10.22 53.01 -8.60
C GLU A 180 -11.22 52.09 -9.32
N LYS A 181 -11.82 52.63 -10.39
CA LYS A 181 -12.67 51.89 -11.33
C LYS A 181 -11.90 50.65 -11.84
N SER A 182 -12.37 49.47 -11.43
CA SER A 182 -11.80 48.18 -11.79
C SER A 182 -12.18 47.77 -13.22
N SER A 183 -11.45 48.25 -14.23
CA SER A 183 -11.56 47.73 -15.61
C SER A 183 -10.56 46.59 -15.91
N ASN A 184 -9.53 46.39 -15.07
CA ASN A 184 -8.44 45.43 -15.34
C ASN A 184 -8.52 44.08 -14.57
N LEU A 185 -9.59 43.84 -13.81
CA LEU A 185 -9.80 42.58 -13.10
C LEU A 185 -9.90 41.33 -14.03
N PRO A 186 -10.56 41.40 -15.21
CA PRO A 186 -10.66 40.26 -16.12
C PRO A 186 -9.31 39.89 -16.75
N PHE A 187 -8.51 40.89 -17.13
CA PHE A 187 -7.20 40.70 -17.75
C PHE A 187 -6.17 40.10 -16.80
N ARG A 188 -6.23 40.43 -15.50
CA ARG A 188 -5.35 39.83 -14.49
C ARG A 188 -5.72 38.38 -14.15
N LEU A 189 -7.01 38.04 -14.09
CA LEU A 189 -7.48 36.65 -13.97
C LEU A 189 -7.10 35.80 -15.19
N PHE A 190 -7.09 36.41 -16.38
CA PHE A 190 -6.64 35.79 -17.62
C PHE A 190 -5.15 35.42 -17.57
N ILE A 191 -4.28 36.32 -17.10
CA ILE A 191 -2.82 36.04 -16.94
C ILE A 191 -2.56 34.94 -15.90
N ASP A 192 -3.26 34.97 -14.76
CA ASP A 192 -3.09 33.97 -13.70
C ASP A 192 -3.53 32.56 -14.16
N SER A 193 -4.58 32.49 -14.98
CA SER A 193 -5.09 31.23 -15.56
C SER A 193 -4.18 30.72 -16.68
N ALA A 194 -3.66 31.62 -17.53
CA ALA A 194 -2.72 31.28 -18.59
C ALA A 194 -1.45 30.62 -18.03
N GLY A 195 -0.88 31.13 -16.93
CA GLY A 195 0.31 30.52 -16.30
C GLY A 195 0.09 29.09 -15.80
N THR A 196 -1.11 28.78 -15.28
CA THR A 196 -1.47 27.43 -14.83
C THR A 196 -1.66 26.46 -16.00
N VAL A 197 -2.30 26.94 -17.07
CA VAL A 197 -2.50 26.17 -18.31
C VAL A 197 -1.17 25.94 -19.03
N SER A 198 -0.26 26.92 -19.03
CA SER A 198 1.09 26.76 -19.57
C SER A 198 1.91 25.75 -18.76
N ALA A 199 1.84 25.78 -17.43
CA ALA A 199 2.51 24.79 -16.59
C ALA A 199 1.99 23.36 -16.83
N ALA A 200 0.67 23.21 -17.04
CA ALA A 200 0.08 21.92 -17.42
C ALA A 200 0.61 21.44 -18.77
N GLY A 201 0.64 22.32 -19.78
CA GLY A 201 1.19 22.03 -21.10
C GLY A 201 2.67 21.64 -21.07
N LEU A 202 3.49 22.32 -20.28
CA LEU A 202 4.89 21.92 -20.05
C LEU A 202 5.00 20.53 -19.40
N CYS A 203 4.17 20.23 -18.40
CA CYS A 203 4.16 18.90 -17.78
C CYS A 203 3.82 17.80 -18.80
N ILE A 204 2.91 18.07 -19.74
CA ILE A 204 2.52 17.16 -20.82
C ILE A 204 3.67 16.98 -21.82
N GLY A 205 4.35 18.07 -22.20
CA GLY A 205 5.53 17.99 -23.06
C GLY A 205 6.68 17.23 -22.42
N PHE A 206 6.94 17.43 -21.12
CA PHE A 206 7.94 16.64 -20.38
C PHE A 206 7.55 15.17 -20.31
N TYR A 207 6.27 14.85 -20.05
CA TYR A 207 5.79 13.47 -20.09
C TYR A 207 6.01 12.84 -21.47
N MET A 208 5.68 13.55 -22.56
CA MET A 208 5.90 13.04 -23.92
C MET A 208 7.38 12.79 -24.23
N LEU A 209 8.28 13.66 -23.77
CA LEU A 209 9.73 13.46 -23.95
C LEU A 209 10.30 12.30 -23.15
N ILE A 210 9.72 12.03 -21.98
CA ILE A 210 10.15 10.93 -21.12
C ILE A 210 9.61 9.59 -21.63
N VAL A 211 8.36 9.55 -22.10
CA VAL A 211 7.70 8.31 -22.57
C VAL A 211 8.09 7.96 -24.00
N HIS A 212 8.30 8.95 -24.86
CA HIS A 212 8.70 8.79 -26.26
C HIS A 212 9.98 9.59 -26.53
N PRO A 213 11.14 9.14 -26.01
CA PRO A 213 12.39 9.83 -26.26
C PRO A 213 12.66 9.81 -27.78
N PRO A 214 12.84 10.98 -28.43
CA PRO A 214 13.10 11.01 -29.87
C PRO A 214 14.41 10.29 -30.19
N ALA A 215 14.44 9.56 -31.31
CA ALA A 215 15.60 8.76 -31.74
C ALA A 215 16.89 9.58 -31.89
N SER A 216 16.78 10.90 -32.12
CA SER A 216 17.89 11.86 -32.01
C SER A 216 17.58 12.88 -30.92
N SER A 217 18.34 12.85 -29.83
CA SER A 217 18.22 13.75 -28.68
C SER A 217 18.72 15.16 -28.99
N THR A 218 18.15 15.82 -30.01
CA THR A 218 18.46 17.22 -30.31
C THR A 218 17.59 18.13 -29.45
N PHE A 219 18.23 19.09 -28.77
CA PHE A 219 17.57 20.10 -27.93
C PHE A 219 16.37 20.77 -28.63
N TRP A 220 16.44 20.94 -29.96
CA TRP A 220 15.41 21.53 -30.79
C TRP A 220 14.14 20.67 -30.91
N HIS A 221 14.25 19.35 -30.98
CA HIS A 221 13.09 18.46 -30.98
C HIS A 221 12.37 18.48 -29.62
N SER A 222 13.14 18.45 -28.54
CA SER A 222 12.60 18.54 -27.18
C SER A 222 11.88 19.86 -26.93
N SER A 223 12.48 20.96 -27.39
CA SER A 223 11.89 22.30 -27.29
C SER A 223 10.62 22.44 -28.12
N LYS A 224 10.56 21.84 -29.32
CA LYS A 224 9.35 21.80 -30.15
C LYS A 224 8.19 21.08 -29.45
N ILE A 225 8.43 19.91 -28.87
CA ILE A 225 7.38 19.14 -28.17
C ILE A 225 6.83 19.91 -26.96
N LEU A 226 7.71 20.53 -26.17
CA LEU A 226 7.32 21.37 -25.03
C LEU A 226 6.51 22.61 -25.46
N LEU A 227 6.91 23.27 -26.54
CA LEU A 227 6.19 24.44 -27.08
C LEU A 227 4.82 24.06 -27.64
N ILE A 228 4.73 22.99 -28.44
CA ILE A 228 3.48 22.53 -29.05
C ILE A 228 2.47 22.17 -27.96
N THR A 229 2.87 21.34 -26.98
CA THR A 229 1.98 20.91 -25.89
C THR A 229 1.52 22.08 -25.01
N THR A 230 2.41 23.04 -24.74
CA THR A 230 2.09 24.29 -24.02
C THR A 230 1.10 25.16 -24.79
N PHE A 231 1.33 25.34 -26.09
CA PHE A 231 0.48 26.17 -26.93
C PHE A 231 -0.88 25.54 -27.19
N SER A 232 -0.95 24.22 -27.41
CA SER A 232 -2.21 23.48 -27.57
C SER A 232 -3.08 23.55 -26.32
N ALA A 233 -2.48 23.44 -25.13
CA ALA A 233 -3.22 23.59 -23.87
C ALA A 233 -3.82 25.00 -23.72
N LEU A 234 -3.04 26.04 -24.04
CA LEU A 234 -3.48 27.44 -24.04
C LEU A 234 -4.58 27.71 -25.08
N ALA A 235 -4.41 27.24 -26.31
CA ALA A 235 -5.37 27.44 -27.40
C ALA A 235 -6.71 26.77 -27.09
N PHE A 236 -6.69 25.54 -26.59
CA PHE A 236 -7.89 24.81 -26.18
C PHE A 236 -8.63 25.51 -25.04
N TRP A 237 -7.89 25.99 -24.04
CA TRP A 237 -8.46 26.77 -22.94
C TRP A 237 -9.10 28.08 -23.42
N CYS A 238 -8.45 28.82 -24.32
CA CYS A 238 -8.98 30.06 -24.90
C CYS A 238 -10.26 29.80 -25.71
N ALA A 239 -10.27 28.80 -26.61
CA ALA A 239 -11.43 28.43 -27.41
C ALA A 239 -12.63 28.02 -26.53
N TYR A 240 -12.36 27.22 -25.50
CA TYR A 240 -13.36 26.77 -24.53
C TYR A 240 -13.96 27.94 -23.74
N SER A 241 -13.12 28.86 -23.28
CA SER A 241 -13.55 30.04 -22.53
C SER A 241 -14.40 30.99 -23.37
N LEU A 242 -14.05 31.18 -24.65
CA LEU A 242 -14.83 31.99 -25.60
C LEU A 242 -16.20 31.38 -25.89
N LEU A 243 -16.29 30.05 -26.02
CA LEU A 243 -17.54 29.32 -26.23
C LEU A 243 -18.50 29.49 -25.02
N ILE A 244 -17.99 29.31 -23.80
CA ILE A 244 -18.75 29.51 -22.55
C ILE A 244 -19.28 30.95 -22.44
N ASN A 245 -18.44 31.92 -22.79
CA ASN A 245 -18.76 33.35 -22.70
C ASN A 245 -19.88 33.75 -23.67
N ARG A 246 -19.95 33.14 -24.87
CA ARG A 246 -21.03 33.38 -25.84
C ARG A 246 -22.39 32.82 -25.41
N ILE A 247 -22.43 31.84 -24.52
CA ILE A 247 -23.64 31.10 -24.17
C ILE A 247 -24.39 31.71 -22.96
N ARG A 248 -23.79 32.63 -22.18
CA ARG A 248 -24.35 33.07 -20.89
C ARG A 248 -24.59 34.58 -20.77
N HIS A 249 -25.87 34.98 -20.66
CA HIS A 249 -26.30 36.29 -20.17
C HIS A 249 -26.88 36.21 -18.74
N ARG A 250 -26.04 36.04 -17.69
CA ARG A 250 -26.23 36.50 -16.26
C ARG A 250 -25.13 35.99 -15.29
N ARG A 251 -25.13 36.56 -14.06
CA ARG A 251 -24.03 36.64 -13.06
C ARG A 251 -23.57 35.32 -12.43
N PHE A 252 -22.29 35.33 -12.05
CA PHE A 252 -21.39 34.20 -11.79
C PHE A 252 -20.87 34.21 -10.33
N GLN A 253 -21.73 34.08 -9.33
CA GLN A 253 -21.37 33.15 -8.23
C GLN A 253 -21.64 31.71 -8.71
N ASP A 254 -22.53 31.61 -9.70
CA ASP A 254 -22.74 30.56 -10.70
C ASP A 254 -21.57 30.27 -11.65
N ALA A 255 -20.38 30.85 -11.43
CA ALA A 255 -19.19 30.04 -11.67
C ALA A 255 -17.96 30.19 -10.77
N LEU A 256 -18.24 30.09 -9.47
CA LEU A 256 -17.51 29.16 -8.59
C LEU A 256 -17.46 27.69 -9.14
N ALA A 257 -18.12 27.42 -10.27
CA ALA A 257 -18.23 26.21 -11.06
C ALA A 257 -17.36 26.24 -12.33
N ASP A 258 -16.81 27.39 -12.72
CA ASP A 258 -15.71 27.48 -13.70
C ASP A 258 -14.40 26.94 -13.09
N ASP A 259 -14.37 26.82 -11.76
CA ASP A 259 -13.48 25.95 -10.99
C ASP A 259 -13.52 24.47 -11.44
N VAL A 260 -14.49 24.03 -12.24
CA VAL A 260 -14.55 22.67 -12.83
C VAL A 260 -13.96 22.64 -14.25
N TYR A 261 -13.86 23.77 -14.94
CA TYR A 261 -13.54 23.81 -16.38
C TYR A 261 -12.05 23.94 -16.71
N ALA A 262 -11.23 24.50 -15.81
CA ALA A 262 -9.77 24.49 -15.96
C ALA A 262 -9.12 23.09 -15.74
N TYR A 263 -9.81 22.17 -15.05
CA TYR A 263 -9.27 20.84 -14.69
C TYR A 263 -9.62 19.74 -15.69
N VAL A 264 -10.59 19.99 -16.54
CA VAL A 264 -11.05 19.07 -17.57
C VAL A 264 -10.07 19.00 -18.72
N SER A 265 -9.50 20.13 -19.12
CA SER A 265 -8.45 20.18 -20.15
C SER A 265 -7.18 19.49 -19.68
N THR A 266 -6.79 19.62 -18.41
CA THR A 266 -5.62 18.91 -17.84
C THR A 266 -5.87 17.42 -17.68
N VAL A 267 -7.09 16.99 -17.31
CA VAL A 267 -7.47 15.56 -17.22
C VAL A 267 -7.65 14.94 -18.61
N LEU A 268 -8.19 15.66 -19.60
CA LEU A 268 -8.28 15.24 -21.00
C LEU A 268 -6.92 15.23 -21.70
N LEU A 269 -6.01 16.16 -21.37
CA LEU A 269 -4.62 16.15 -21.84
C LEU A 269 -3.78 15.03 -21.19
N LEU A 270 -3.96 14.78 -19.88
CA LEU A 270 -3.37 13.60 -19.24
C LEU A 270 -3.93 12.31 -19.86
N ALA A 271 -5.25 12.22 -20.05
CA ALA A 271 -5.89 11.06 -20.67
C ALA A 271 -5.44 10.87 -22.13
N THR A 272 -5.32 11.92 -22.95
CA THR A 272 -4.82 11.83 -24.33
C THR A 272 -3.34 11.46 -24.39
N SER A 273 -2.51 11.94 -23.46
CA SER A 273 -1.09 11.53 -23.38
C SER A 273 -0.90 10.09 -22.90
N VAL A 274 -1.82 9.55 -22.11
CA VAL A 274 -1.83 8.16 -21.65
C VAL A 274 -2.40 7.19 -22.71
N LEU A 275 -3.23 7.68 -23.63
CA LEU A 275 -3.89 6.90 -24.68
C LEU A 275 -3.17 6.90 -26.04
N TYR A 276 -2.00 7.56 -26.16
CA TYR A 276 -1.20 7.58 -27.38
C TYR A 276 0.09 6.78 -27.20
N PRO A 277 -0.01 5.45 -27.39
CA PRO A 277 0.58 4.87 -28.59
C PRO A 277 -0.44 4.00 -29.36
N SER A 278 -0.61 4.33 -30.65
CA SER A 278 -1.23 3.52 -31.72
C SER A 278 -2.59 2.86 -31.42
N GLY A 279 -3.69 3.53 -31.83
CA GLY A 279 -4.96 2.86 -32.18
C GLY A 279 -6.22 3.17 -31.36
N GLN A 280 -6.29 4.21 -30.53
CA GLN A 280 -7.43 4.43 -29.61
C GLN A 280 -8.21 5.75 -29.81
N LEU A 281 -8.44 6.16 -31.05
CA LEU A 281 -9.33 7.29 -31.36
C LEU A 281 -10.76 7.07 -30.83
N THR A 282 -11.26 5.83 -30.84
CA THR A 282 -12.62 5.49 -30.41
C THR A 282 -12.85 5.68 -28.91
N LEU A 283 -11.90 5.29 -28.06
CA LEU A 283 -12.03 5.45 -26.60
C LEU A 283 -11.94 6.93 -26.20
N PHE A 284 -11.12 7.70 -26.91
CA PHE A 284 -11.07 9.16 -26.80
C PHE A 284 -12.42 9.80 -27.15
N ILE A 285 -12.99 9.42 -28.29
CA ILE A 285 -14.31 9.92 -28.73
C ILE A 285 -15.39 9.57 -27.69
N LEU A 286 -15.43 8.33 -27.18
CA LEU A 286 -16.41 7.91 -26.17
C LEU A 286 -16.26 8.65 -24.83
N CYS A 287 -15.03 8.86 -24.35
CA CYS A 287 -14.78 9.64 -23.13
C CYS A 287 -15.12 11.12 -23.31
N ALA A 288 -14.79 11.70 -24.46
CA ALA A 288 -15.12 13.07 -24.82
C ALA A 288 -16.64 13.25 -24.93
N LEU A 289 -17.35 12.36 -25.63
CA LEU A 289 -18.80 12.37 -25.75
C LEU A 289 -19.51 12.14 -24.42
N GLY A 290 -19.03 11.21 -23.58
CA GLY A 290 -19.57 10.99 -22.24
C GLY A 290 -19.37 12.19 -21.32
N PHE A 291 -18.20 12.82 -21.39
CA PHE A 291 -17.89 14.03 -20.64
C PHE A 291 -18.75 15.23 -21.09
N ILE A 292 -18.83 15.46 -22.40
CA ILE A 292 -19.68 16.48 -23.02
C ILE A 292 -21.14 16.21 -22.64
N GLY A 293 -21.61 14.96 -22.73
CA GLY A 293 -22.96 14.55 -22.36
C GLY A 293 -23.30 14.84 -20.89
N VAL A 294 -22.41 14.51 -19.95
CA VAL A 294 -22.61 14.82 -18.52
C VAL A 294 -22.62 16.34 -18.27
N LYS A 295 -21.79 17.11 -18.97
CA LYS A 295 -21.74 18.58 -18.86
C LYS A 295 -22.96 19.27 -19.47
N VAL A 296 -23.39 18.82 -20.64
CA VAL A 296 -24.63 19.25 -21.30
C VAL A 296 -25.81 18.93 -20.38
N PHE A 297 -25.91 17.71 -19.85
CA PHE A 297 -26.97 17.32 -18.92
C PHE A 297 -26.96 18.16 -17.62
N ALA A 298 -25.78 18.45 -17.06
CA ALA A 298 -25.64 19.32 -15.90
C ALA A 298 -26.02 20.79 -16.17
N LEU A 299 -25.83 21.27 -17.40
CA LEU A 299 -26.21 22.62 -17.84
C LEU A 299 -27.73 22.74 -18.07
N PHE A 300 -28.35 21.73 -18.67
CA PHE A 300 -29.77 21.77 -19.05
C PHE A 300 -30.73 21.22 -17.97
N ALA A 301 -30.26 20.38 -17.03
CA ALA A 301 -31.09 19.79 -15.98
C ALA A 301 -30.45 19.83 -14.57
N PRO A 302 -29.95 20.99 -14.09
CA PRO A 302 -29.24 21.10 -12.81
C PRO A 302 -30.09 20.64 -11.61
N GLN A 303 -31.40 20.92 -11.62
CA GLN A 303 -32.33 20.52 -10.55
C GLN A 303 -32.47 18.99 -10.42
N LYS A 304 -32.39 18.24 -11.53
CA LYS A 304 -32.38 16.76 -11.51
C LYS A 304 -31.06 16.23 -10.96
N LEU A 305 -29.95 16.88 -11.32
CA LEU A 305 -28.61 16.54 -10.82
C LEU A 305 -28.52 16.79 -9.30
N ASP A 306 -29.06 17.89 -8.79
CA ASP A 306 -29.11 18.22 -7.36
C ASP A 306 -29.99 17.24 -6.57
N LYS A 307 -31.11 16.79 -7.15
CA LYS A 307 -31.97 15.75 -6.57
C LYS A 307 -31.25 14.39 -6.50
N LEU A 308 -30.47 14.04 -7.52
CA LEU A 308 -29.58 12.87 -7.54
C LEU A 308 -28.42 12.99 -6.53
N HIS A 309 -27.81 14.18 -6.44
CA HIS A 309 -26.69 14.47 -5.52
C HIS A 309 -27.12 14.49 -4.05
N SER A 310 -28.33 14.98 -3.76
CA SER A 310 -28.89 15.02 -2.40
C SER A 310 -29.34 13.64 -1.92
N CYS A 311 -29.79 12.75 -2.82
CA CYS A 311 -30.19 11.39 -2.48
C CYS A 311 -29.04 10.59 -1.84
N GLN A 312 -29.12 10.38 -0.53
CA GLN A 312 -28.10 9.62 0.22
C GLN A 312 -28.08 8.15 -0.20
N LEU A 313 -29.25 7.58 -0.52
CA LEU A 313 -29.36 6.19 -0.95
C LEU A 313 -28.66 5.96 -2.29
N ALA A 314 -28.92 6.79 -3.31
CA ALA A 314 -28.25 6.69 -4.61
C ALA A 314 -26.72 6.78 -4.49
N ARG A 315 -26.21 7.70 -3.65
CA ARG A 315 -24.77 7.82 -3.39
C ARG A 315 -24.19 6.58 -2.70
N ARG A 316 -24.94 5.95 -1.79
CA ARG A 316 -24.53 4.71 -1.12
C ARG A 316 -24.55 3.53 -2.08
N LEU A 317 -25.62 3.37 -2.88
CA LEU A 317 -25.71 2.33 -3.91
C LEU A 317 -24.59 2.46 -4.93
N LEU A 318 -24.30 3.67 -5.41
CA LEU A 318 -23.19 3.90 -6.32
C LEU A 318 -21.84 3.51 -5.69
N SER A 319 -21.58 3.95 -4.45
CA SER A 319 -20.28 3.78 -3.79
C SER A 319 -20.06 2.38 -3.18
N TYR A 320 -21.10 1.65 -2.82
CA TYR A 320 -20.96 0.39 -2.09
C TYR A 320 -21.55 -0.82 -2.83
N LEU A 321 -22.23 -0.61 -3.96
CA LEU A 321 -22.78 -1.69 -4.78
C LEU A 321 -22.33 -1.58 -6.24
N MET A 322 -22.67 -0.49 -6.94
CA MET A 322 -22.45 -0.40 -8.39
C MET A 322 -20.97 -0.36 -8.77
N ILE A 323 -20.17 0.52 -8.15
CA ILE A 323 -18.73 0.60 -8.45
C ILE A 323 -17.99 -0.69 -8.05
N PRO A 324 -18.20 -1.27 -6.85
CA PRO A 324 -17.68 -2.59 -6.51
C PRO A 324 -18.07 -3.69 -7.50
N ALA A 325 -19.34 -3.77 -7.91
CA ALA A 325 -19.81 -4.75 -8.88
C ALA A 325 -19.14 -4.54 -10.24
N LEU A 326 -18.98 -3.29 -10.68
CA LEU A 326 -18.25 -2.96 -11.90
C LEU A 326 -16.79 -3.42 -11.83
N PHE A 327 -16.08 -3.14 -10.73
CA PHE A 327 -14.71 -3.63 -10.56
C PHE A 327 -14.63 -5.15 -10.53
N TYR A 328 -15.58 -5.79 -9.84
CA TYR A 328 -15.67 -7.25 -9.84
C TYR A 328 -15.79 -7.80 -11.26
N VAL A 329 -16.73 -7.30 -12.06
CA VAL A 329 -16.96 -7.75 -13.44
C VAL A 329 -15.76 -7.44 -14.34
N LEU A 330 -15.20 -6.24 -14.26
CA LEU A 330 -14.04 -5.83 -15.07
C LEU A 330 -12.77 -6.60 -14.74
N LEU A 331 -12.60 -6.98 -13.47
CA LEU A 331 -11.41 -7.67 -12.98
C LEU A 331 -11.59 -9.17 -12.84
N TYR A 332 -12.78 -9.69 -13.15
CA TYR A 332 -13.03 -11.12 -13.30
C TYR A 332 -12.21 -11.65 -14.48
N GLY A 333 -11.15 -12.39 -14.16
CA GLY A 333 -10.17 -12.94 -15.10
C GLY A 333 -10.71 -14.12 -15.90
N LYS A 334 -11.90 -13.96 -16.50
CA LYS A 334 -12.64 -14.92 -17.34
C LYS A 334 -13.12 -16.20 -16.66
N GLY A 335 -12.72 -16.50 -15.43
CA GLY A 335 -12.85 -17.87 -14.92
C GLY A 335 -12.27 -18.86 -15.93
N ASN A 336 -11.22 -18.45 -16.68
CA ASN A 336 -10.50 -19.40 -17.50
C ASN A 336 -10.10 -20.51 -16.52
N VAL A 337 -10.35 -21.75 -16.86
CA VAL A 337 -9.90 -22.91 -16.09
C VAL A 337 -8.97 -23.77 -16.94
N HIS A 338 -8.70 -23.30 -18.17
CA HIS A 338 -7.98 -23.96 -19.25
C HIS A 338 -6.55 -23.40 -19.32
N TRP A 339 -5.67 -23.94 -18.50
CA TRP A 339 -4.21 -23.75 -18.54
C TRP A 339 -3.51 -25.00 -18.01
N GLY A 340 -2.18 -25.04 -18.15
CA GLY A 340 -1.35 -26.16 -17.71
C GLY A 340 -1.55 -26.56 -16.24
N LEU A 341 -1.19 -27.79 -15.91
CA LEU A 341 -1.21 -28.28 -14.55
C LEU A 341 0.00 -27.74 -13.77
N ASP A 342 -0.27 -27.27 -12.55
CA ASP A 342 0.75 -26.97 -11.56
C ASP A 342 0.56 -27.92 -10.38
N LEU A 343 1.13 -29.13 -10.51
CA LEU A 343 0.90 -30.22 -9.58
C LEU A 343 1.41 -29.90 -8.16
N PHE A 344 2.32 -28.93 -8.03
CA PHE A 344 2.74 -28.36 -6.76
C PHE A 344 1.66 -27.43 -6.20
N HIS A 345 1.44 -26.24 -6.79
CA HIS A 345 0.55 -25.24 -6.21
C HIS A 345 -0.92 -25.68 -6.18
N GLU A 346 -1.37 -26.49 -7.14
CA GLU A 346 -2.71 -27.09 -7.09
C GLU A 346 -2.77 -28.21 -6.05
N GLY A 347 -1.68 -28.94 -5.86
CA GLY A 347 -1.54 -29.95 -4.80
C GLY A 347 -1.77 -29.40 -3.39
N GLU A 348 -1.44 -28.13 -3.14
CA GLU A 348 -1.72 -27.45 -1.85
C GLU A 348 -3.21 -27.39 -1.48
N ARG A 349 -4.09 -27.64 -2.45
CA ARG A 349 -5.55 -27.53 -2.34
C ARG A 349 -6.23 -28.85 -2.68
N LEU A 350 -5.78 -29.51 -3.75
CA LEU A 350 -6.33 -30.79 -4.22
C LEU A 350 -6.04 -31.94 -3.25
N ALA A 351 -4.85 -31.99 -2.64
CA ALA A 351 -4.54 -33.05 -1.68
C ALA A 351 -5.36 -32.92 -0.38
N PRO A 352 -5.43 -31.73 0.26
CA PRO A 352 -6.38 -31.51 1.35
C PRO A 352 -7.82 -31.83 0.98
N LEU A 353 -8.28 -31.44 -0.22
CA LEU A 353 -9.62 -31.78 -0.70
C LEU A 353 -9.84 -33.30 -0.72
N ASN A 354 -8.89 -34.04 -1.30
CA ASN A 354 -8.96 -35.49 -1.39
C ASN A 354 -9.04 -36.17 -0.01
N GLU A 355 -8.31 -35.63 0.97
CA GLU A 355 -8.32 -36.10 2.36
C GLU A 355 -9.64 -35.76 3.08
N LEU A 356 -10.17 -34.55 2.88
CA LEU A 356 -11.47 -34.11 3.44
C LEU A 356 -12.63 -34.94 2.92
N LEU A 357 -12.63 -35.29 1.63
CA LEU A 357 -13.68 -36.12 1.02
C LEU A 357 -13.72 -37.54 1.64
N ARG A 358 -12.63 -37.97 2.27
CA ARG A 358 -12.52 -39.24 3.02
C ARG A 358 -12.75 -39.09 4.53
N GLY A 359 -13.25 -37.93 4.98
CA GLY A 359 -13.50 -37.66 6.39
C GLY A 359 -12.26 -37.25 7.19
N GLY A 360 -11.16 -36.91 6.52
CA GLY A 360 -9.98 -36.34 7.18
C GLY A 360 -10.28 -35.00 7.86
N ILE A 361 -9.56 -34.72 8.94
CA ILE A 361 -9.74 -33.54 9.77
C ILE A 361 -8.54 -32.60 9.59
N PRO A 362 -8.76 -31.30 9.27
CA PRO A 362 -7.69 -30.32 9.18
C PRO A 362 -6.80 -30.27 10.43
N PHE A 363 -5.51 -29.95 10.23
CA PHE A 363 -4.44 -29.93 11.23
C PHE A 363 -3.98 -31.30 11.73
N ARG A 364 -4.92 -32.22 12.01
CA ARG A 364 -4.58 -33.60 12.40
C ARG A 364 -4.14 -34.45 11.22
N ASP A 365 -4.98 -34.53 10.19
CA ASP A 365 -4.76 -35.37 9.02
C ASP A 365 -4.23 -34.55 7.83
N ILE A 366 -4.28 -33.22 7.93
CA ILE A 366 -3.88 -32.30 6.86
C ILE A 366 -3.01 -31.20 7.47
N TYR A 367 -1.75 -31.10 7.05
CA TYR A 367 -0.93 -29.94 7.35
C TYR A 367 -1.39 -28.72 6.53
N ILE A 368 -1.64 -27.61 7.20
CA ILE A 368 -2.17 -26.37 6.59
C ILE A 368 -1.04 -25.36 6.41
N GLN A 369 -0.68 -25.05 5.16
CA GLN A 369 0.47 -24.18 4.87
C GLN A 369 0.15 -22.67 4.84
N HIS A 370 -1.02 -22.26 4.35
CA HIS A 370 -1.37 -20.85 4.20
C HIS A 370 -2.49 -20.46 5.15
N GLY A 371 -3.59 -21.21 5.13
CA GLY A 371 -4.74 -20.98 6.00
C GLY A 371 -5.82 -22.03 5.79
N LEU A 372 -6.61 -22.28 6.84
CA LEU A 372 -7.62 -23.33 6.89
C LEU A 372 -8.63 -23.21 5.74
N PHE A 373 -9.16 -22.02 5.50
CA PHE A 373 -10.10 -21.83 4.40
C PHE A 373 -9.39 -21.94 3.05
N LEU A 374 -8.22 -21.32 2.88
CA LEU A 374 -7.51 -21.33 1.60
C LEU A 374 -7.16 -22.74 1.12
N ASN A 375 -6.55 -23.55 2.00
CA ASN A 375 -6.05 -24.88 1.67
C ASN A 375 -7.12 -25.97 1.72
N ALA A 376 -8.04 -25.92 2.69
CA ALA A 376 -8.96 -27.03 2.97
C ALA A 376 -10.41 -26.69 2.58
N TYR A 377 -11.02 -25.67 3.20
CA TYR A 377 -12.47 -25.47 3.03
C TYR A 377 -12.88 -24.79 1.73
N ARG A 378 -12.02 -23.99 1.10
CA ARG A 378 -12.29 -23.40 -0.22
C ARG A 378 -12.41 -24.50 -1.29
N PRO A 379 -11.44 -25.41 -1.48
CA PRO A 379 -11.62 -26.48 -2.46
C PRO A 379 -12.74 -27.46 -2.08
N LEU A 380 -13.02 -27.70 -0.78
CA LEU A 380 -14.20 -28.47 -0.36
C LEU A 380 -15.53 -27.78 -0.71
N LEU A 381 -15.61 -26.46 -0.54
CA LEU A 381 -16.78 -25.69 -0.94
C LEU A 381 -16.96 -25.75 -2.46
N ALA A 382 -15.85 -25.63 -3.21
CA ALA A 382 -15.87 -25.76 -4.67
C ALA A 382 -16.38 -27.13 -5.10
N SER A 383 -15.92 -28.20 -4.46
CA SER A 383 -16.34 -29.55 -4.82
C SER A 383 -17.81 -29.81 -4.52
N LYS A 384 -18.31 -29.30 -3.38
CA LYS A 384 -19.73 -29.41 -3.02
C LYS A 384 -20.66 -28.63 -3.94
N LEU A 385 -20.20 -27.51 -4.51
CA LEU A 385 -21.01 -26.66 -5.37
C LEU A 385 -20.97 -27.09 -6.84
N PHE A 386 -19.81 -27.55 -7.34
CA PHE A 386 -19.58 -27.75 -8.77
C PHE A 386 -19.05 -29.15 -9.14
N GLY A 387 -18.90 -30.05 -8.15
CA GLY A 387 -18.39 -31.42 -8.33
C GLY A 387 -16.91 -31.57 -7.98
N GLU A 388 -16.46 -32.79 -7.70
CA GLU A 388 -15.12 -33.11 -7.20
C GLU A 388 -14.04 -33.10 -8.30
N THR A 389 -13.83 -31.94 -8.92
CA THR A 389 -12.90 -31.77 -10.03
C THR A 389 -11.96 -30.59 -9.83
N LEU A 390 -10.81 -30.60 -10.52
CA LEU A 390 -9.91 -29.44 -10.59
C LEU A 390 -10.62 -28.21 -11.19
N ALA A 391 -11.48 -28.40 -12.20
CA ALA A 391 -12.28 -27.34 -12.81
C ALA A 391 -13.06 -26.55 -11.74
N SER A 392 -13.71 -27.26 -10.82
CA SER A 392 -14.50 -26.68 -9.73
C SER A 392 -13.65 -25.80 -8.83
N VAL A 393 -12.47 -26.30 -8.43
CA VAL A 393 -11.53 -25.56 -7.57
C VAL A 393 -11.04 -24.29 -8.27
N ARG A 394 -10.57 -24.39 -9.52
CA ARG A 394 -10.13 -23.23 -10.32
C ARG A 394 -11.26 -22.21 -10.51
N PHE A 395 -12.48 -22.69 -10.75
CA PHE A 395 -13.64 -21.83 -10.96
C PHE A 395 -13.97 -21.00 -9.72
N LEU A 396 -14.05 -21.62 -8.54
CA LEU A 396 -14.34 -20.89 -7.30
C LEU A 396 -13.23 -19.89 -6.95
N GLU A 397 -11.97 -20.22 -7.24
CA GLU A 397 -10.85 -19.29 -7.07
C GLU A 397 -10.93 -18.10 -8.01
N GLY A 398 -11.32 -18.33 -9.26
CA GLY A 398 -11.63 -17.29 -10.22
C GLY A 398 -12.74 -16.36 -9.73
N LEU A 399 -13.77 -16.89 -9.07
CA LEU A 399 -14.86 -16.09 -8.46
C LEU A 399 -14.36 -15.23 -7.30
N PHE A 400 -13.47 -15.73 -6.45
CA PHE A 400 -12.96 -14.94 -5.33
C PHE A 400 -11.91 -13.91 -5.72
N GLY A 401 -11.09 -14.18 -6.75
CA GLY A 401 -10.00 -13.31 -7.18
C GLY A 401 -10.34 -11.80 -7.21
N PRO A 402 -11.42 -11.35 -7.89
CA PRO A 402 -11.77 -9.94 -7.99
C PRO A 402 -12.15 -9.27 -6.65
N LEU A 403 -12.53 -10.05 -5.64
CA LEU A 403 -12.91 -9.51 -4.32
C LEU A 403 -11.75 -8.79 -3.65
N GLY A 404 -10.49 -9.18 -3.91
CA GLY A 404 -9.31 -8.45 -3.43
C GLY A 404 -9.32 -6.97 -3.87
N TYR A 405 -9.61 -6.73 -5.14
CA TYR A 405 -9.69 -5.37 -5.72
C TYR A 405 -10.91 -4.58 -5.21
N VAL A 406 -12.03 -5.25 -4.99
CA VAL A 406 -13.19 -4.64 -4.32
C VAL A 406 -12.81 -4.17 -2.92
N CYS A 407 -12.05 -4.98 -2.17
CA CYS A 407 -11.59 -4.60 -0.83
C CYS A 407 -10.60 -3.42 -0.85
N VAL A 408 -9.75 -3.33 -1.87
CA VAL A 408 -8.88 -2.15 -2.10
C VAL A 408 -9.72 -0.88 -2.26
N TYR A 409 -10.77 -0.94 -3.08
CA TYR A 409 -11.68 0.18 -3.28
C TYR A 409 -12.38 0.59 -1.97
N LEU A 410 -12.90 -0.39 -1.22
CA LEU A 410 -13.60 -0.15 0.04
C LEU A 410 -12.68 0.52 1.08
N LEU A 411 -11.42 0.06 1.19
CA LEU A 411 -10.42 0.73 2.03
C LEU A 411 -10.14 2.15 1.52
N GLY A 412 -10.02 2.33 0.21
CA GLY A 412 -9.84 3.62 -0.44
C GLY A 412 -10.92 4.63 -0.05
N LEU A 413 -12.19 4.21 -0.04
CA LEU A 413 -13.32 5.02 0.40
C LEU A 413 -13.22 5.46 1.87
N GLN A 414 -12.64 4.63 2.74
CA GLN A 414 -12.47 4.97 4.15
C GLN A 414 -11.26 5.87 4.40
N VAL A 415 -10.25 5.82 3.54
CA VAL A 415 -8.96 6.50 3.73
C VAL A 415 -8.92 7.86 3.05
N PHE A 416 -9.28 7.90 1.77
CA PHE A 416 -9.20 9.10 0.92
C PHE A 416 -10.36 10.06 1.19
N LYS A 417 -10.20 11.32 0.76
CA LYS A 417 -11.30 12.30 0.73
C LYS A 417 -12.13 12.19 -0.56
N SER A 418 -11.53 11.71 -1.64
CA SER A 418 -12.10 11.63 -2.97
C SER A 418 -12.39 10.20 -3.38
N ARG A 419 -13.59 9.96 -3.91
CA ARG A 419 -13.95 8.70 -4.56
C ARG A 419 -13.08 8.42 -5.78
N PHE A 420 -12.64 9.47 -6.48
CA PHE A 420 -11.75 9.33 -7.63
C PHE A 420 -10.42 8.70 -7.22
N THR A 421 -9.84 9.11 -6.10
CA THR A 421 -8.60 8.50 -5.59
C THR A 421 -8.81 7.04 -5.19
N ALA A 422 -9.98 6.69 -4.66
CA ALA A 422 -10.36 5.29 -4.38
C ALA A 422 -10.51 4.45 -5.66
N ILE A 423 -10.98 5.03 -6.77
CA ILE A 423 -11.02 4.36 -8.08
C ILE A 423 -9.60 4.24 -8.66
N LEU A 424 -8.82 5.31 -8.60
CA LEU A 424 -7.47 5.39 -9.15
C LEU A 424 -6.53 4.35 -8.53
N ILE A 425 -6.66 4.07 -7.22
CA ILE A 425 -5.83 3.04 -6.60
C ILE A 425 -6.12 1.65 -7.18
N VAL A 426 -7.40 1.30 -7.41
CA VAL A 426 -7.77 0.01 -8.01
C VAL A 426 -7.15 -0.12 -9.39
N PHE A 427 -7.22 0.95 -10.18
CA PHE A 427 -6.63 1.01 -11.50
C PHE A 427 -5.11 0.78 -11.48
N ILE A 428 -4.38 1.43 -10.55
CA ILE A 428 -2.93 1.26 -10.42
C ILE A 428 -2.56 -0.16 -9.99
N VAL A 429 -3.25 -0.71 -8.98
CA VAL A 429 -2.93 -2.05 -8.46
C VAL A 429 -3.38 -3.19 -9.39
N SER A 430 -4.15 -2.89 -10.44
CA SER A 430 -4.52 -3.84 -11.50
C SER A 430 -3.51 -3.94 -12.65
N GLY A 431 -2.36 -3.26 -12.57
CA GLY A 431 -1.28 -3.35 -13.57
C GLY A 431 -0.55 -4.70 -13.63
N GLU A 432 0.40 -4.87 -14.55
CA GLU A 432 1.11 -6.14 -14.79
C GLU A 432 2.03 -6.54 -13.63
N ASN A 433 2.78 -5.56 -13.12
CA ASN A 433 3.78 -5.75 -12.07
C ASN A 433 3.18 -5.62 -10.66
N PHE A 434 1.86 -5.80 -10.54
CA PHE A 434 1.15 -5.77 -9.28
C PHE A 434 -0.12 -6.63 -9.34
N SER A 435 -0.54 -7.22 -8.24
CA SER A 435 -1.80 -7.95 -8.17
C SER A 435 -2.30 -7.97 -6.73
N VAL A 436 -3.62 -8.05 -6.58
CA VAL A 436 -4.26 -8.18 -5.27
C VAL A 436 -5.17 -9.39 -5.34
N SER A 437 -4.82 -10.42 -4.60
CA SER A 437 -5.65 -11.61 -4.44
C SER A 437 -6.73 -11.43 -3.37
N ASP A 438 -7.73 -12.30 -3.41
CA ASP A 438 -8.73 -12.52 -2.36
C ASP A 438 -8.13 -12.72 -0.96
N ARG A 439 -6.94 -13.33 -0.87
CA ARG A 439 -6.15 -13.50 0.37
C ARG A 439 -5.92 -12.17 1.11
N HIS A 440 -5.79 -11.05 0.40
CA HIS A 440 -5.65 -9.72 1.03
C HIS A 440 -7.00 -9.15 1.50
N GLY A 441 -8.10 -9.59 0.90
CA GLY A 441 -9.41 -8.93 0.99
C GLY A 441 -9.86 -8.74 2.43
N ILE A 442 -9.80 -9.80 3.23
CA ILE A 442 -10.27 -9.77 4.63
C ILE A 442 -9.38 -8.87 5.50
N PHE A 443 -8.05 -8.88 5.28
CA PHE A 443 -7.13 -7.93 5.91
C PHE A 443 -7.50 -6.48 5.56
N LEU A 444 -7.72 -6.18 4.28
CA LEU A 444 -8.07 -4.84 3.81
C LEU A 444 -9.40 -4.35 4.39
N VAL A 445 -10.41 -5.22 4.48
CA VAL A 445 -11.70 -4.92 5.12
C VAL A 445 -11.52 -4.62 6.60
N ASN A 446 -10.68 -5.38 7.32
CA ASN A 446 -10.35 -5.10 8.71
C ASN A 446 -9.76 -3.68 8.88
N ILE A 447 -8.75 -3.33 8.07
CA ILE A 447 -8.16 -1.98 8.10
C ILE A 447 -9.21 -0.91 7.75
N ALA A 448 -10.10 -1.19 6.80
CA ALA A 448 -11.18 -0.28 6.41
C ALA A 448 -12.16 -0.02 7.56
N LEU A 449 -12.53 -1.04 8.35
CA LEU A 449 -13.40 -0.90 9.52
C LEU A 449 -12.78 0.01 10.58
N VAL A 450 -11.48 -0.16 10.86
CA VAL A 450 -10.76 0.70 11.81
C VAL A 450 -10.62 2.13 11.26
N ALA A 451 -10.33 2.29 9.96
CA ALA A 451 -10.31 3.60 9.31
C ALA A 451 -11.67 4.31 9.32
N ASN A 452 -12.77 3.56 9.17
CA ASN A 452 -14.13 4.07 9.28
C ASN A 452 -14.46 4.51 10.70
N TYR A 453 -14.03 3.74 11.70
CA TYR A 453 -14.17 4.10 13.11
C TYR A 453 -13.49 5.46 13.41
N ILE A 454 -12.25 5.67 12.94
CA ILE A 454 -11.55 6.96 13.03
C ILE A 454 -12.38 8.08 12.37
N THR A 455 -12.92 7.82 11.18
CA THR A 455 -13.65 8.82 10.38
C THR A 455 -14.92 9.30 11.07
N THR A 456 -15.71 8.36 11.59
CA THR A 456 -17.04 8.62 12.16
C THR A 456 -17.02 9.24 13.54
N ARG A 457 -15.92 9.09 14.31
CA ARG A 457 -15.86 9.52 15.71
C ARG A 457 -14.88 10.65 16.00
N HIS A 458 -14.04 11.06 15.05
CA HIS A 458 -13.02 12.09 15.31
C HIS A 458 -13.56 13.48 15.65
N ASP A 459 -14.62 13.99 14.99
CA ASP A 459 -15.07 15.40 15.21
C ASP A 459 -15.84 15.59 16.51
N ARG A 460 -16.33 14.48 17.05
CA ARG A 460 -17.06 14.40 18.30
C ARG A 460 -16.06 14.15 19.46
N GLY A 461 -14.87 13.64 19.17
CA GLY A 461 -13.95 13.06 20.15
C GLY A 461 -14.26 11.58 20.35
N LEU A 462 -13.25 10.81 20.80
CA LEU A 462 -13.30 9.34 20.87
C LEU A 462 -14.53 8.82 21.61
N PHE A 463 -15.18 9.62 22.46
CA PHE A 463 -16.32 9.23 23.28
C PHE A 463 -17.59 10.05 23.11
N ALA A 464 -17.76 10.85 22.06
CA ALA A 464 -18.96 11.72 21.98
C ALA A 464 -20.25 11.03 21.48
N GLY A 465 -20.32 9.71 21.63
CA GLY A 465 -21.59 8.99 21.78
C GLY A 465 -21.71 8.28 23.14
N TRP A 466 -20.74 8.45 24.04
CA TRP A 466 -20.82 8.07 25.44
C TRP A 466 -21.75 9.05 26.13
N ARG A 467 -23.04 8.74 26.10
CA ARG A 467 -23.94 9.26 27.12
C ARG A 467 -23.84 8.28 28.29
N PRO A 468 -23.45 8.70 29.50
CA PRO A 468 -23.69 7.85 30.66
C PRO A 468 -25.19 7.57 30.66
N ILE A 469 -25.54 6.32 30.36
CA ILE A 469 -26.86 5.84 30.74
C ILE A 469 -26.82 5.88 32.28
N SER A 470 -27.82 6.52 32.87
CA SER A 470 -28.12 6.67 34.30
C SER A 470 -27.61 5.50 35.15
N PRO A 471 -27.30 5.69 36.46
CA PRO A 471 -26.25 4.97 37.18
C PRO A 471 -26.42 3.45 37.08
N LEU A 472 -25.78 2.86 36.06
CA LEU A 472 -25.71 1.42 35.90
C LEU A 472 -24.45 0.94 36.63
N PRO A 473 -24.49 -0.24 37.27
CA PRO A 473 -23.29 -0.89 37.79
C PRO A 473 -22.20 -0.94 36.70
N LEU A 474 -20.95 -0.68 37.07
CA LEU A 474 -19.80 -0.54 36.15
C LEU A 474 -19.74 -1.61 35.04
N ARG A 475 -20.12 -2.86 35.37
CA ARG A 475 -20.18 -3.99 34.44
C ARG A 475 -21.25 -3.79 33.34
N ARG A 476 -22.43 -3.27 33.68
CA ARG A 476 -23.51 -2.98 32.72
C ARG A 476 -23.20 -1.74 31.87
N GLU A 477 -22.51 -0.73 32.42
CA GLU A 477 -22.06 0.44 31.65
C GLU A 477 -21.03 0.06 30.58
N ILE A 478 -20.08 -0.82 30.90
CA ILE A 478 -19.07 -1.32 29.93
C ILE A 478 -19.74 -2.09 28.80
N ILE A 479 -20.66 -3.00 29.11
CA ILE A 479 -21.37 -3.82 28.10
C ILE A 479 -22.21 -2.94 27.17
N ALA A 480 -23.02 -2.03 27.72
CA ALA A 480 -23.83 -1.09 26.93
C ALA A 480 -22.94 -0.19 26.04
N SER A 481 -21.78 0.23 26.55
CA SER A 481 -20.79 1.02 25.79
C SER A 481 -20.15 0.22 24.66
N CYS A 482 -19.79 -1.05 24.88
CA CYS A 482 -19.28 -1.91 23.81
C CYS A 482 -20.29 -2.06 22.66
N LEU A 483 -21.58 -2.19 22.98
CA LEU A 483 -22.64 -2.35 21.97
C LEU A 483 -22.96 -1.04 21.22
N ALA A 484 -23.06 0.09 21.91
CA ALA A 484 -23.38 1.38 21.28
C ALA A 484 -22.19 2.04 20.54
N PHE A 485 -20.96 1.74 20.97
CA PHE A 485 -19.75 2.43 20.53
C PHE A 485 -18.69 1.50 19.94
N GLY A 486 -18.45 0.34 20.56
CA GLY A 486 -17.39 -0.60 20.22
C GLY A 486 -17.70 -1.54 19.05
N TRP A 487 -18.95 -1.62 18.59
CA TRP A 487 -19.38 -2.65 17.62
C TRP A 487 -18.55 -2.69 16.33
N LYS A 488 -18.07 -1.55 15.82
CA LYS A 488 -17.19 -1.53 14.62
C LYS A 488 -15.83 -2.15 14.90
N LEU A 489 -15.31 -1.97 16.12
CA LEU A 489 -14.05 -2.56 16.55
C LEU A 489 -14.24 -4.04 16.88
N ILE A 490 -15.38 -4.43 17.48
CA ILE A 490 -15.76 -5.82 17.65
C ILE A 490 -15.86 -6.51 16.28
N LEU A 491 -16.54 -5.90 15.32
CA LEU A 491 -16.63 -6.41 13.96
C LEU A 491 -15.25 -6.49 13.31
N ALA A 492 -14.39 -5.47 13.48
CA ALA A 492 -13.02 -5.54 13.00
C ALA A 492 -12.25 -6.72 13.63
N GLY A 493 -12.44 -6.97 14.93
CA GLY A 493 -11.86 -8.12 15.63
C GLY A 493 -12.36 -9.47 15.07
N ILE A 494 -13.67 -9.59 14.82
CA ILE A 494 -14.24 -10.79 14.18
C ILE A 494 -13.60 -11.01 12.81
N VAL A 495 -13.49 -9.95 12.01
CA VAL A 495 -12.86 -9.99 10.69
C VAL A 495 -11.37 -10.35 10.78
N THR A 496 -10.66 -9.96 11.85
CA THR A 496 -9.29 -10.43 12.09
C THR A 496 -9.20 -11.94 12.32
N SER A 497 -10.13 -12.52 13.08
CA SER A 497 -10.18 -13.98 13.26
C SER A 497 -10.54 -14.69 11.96
N LEU A 498 -11.50 -14.15 11.19
CA LEU A 498 -11.80 -14.66 9.86
C LEU A 498 -10.58 -14.57 8.93
N ALA A 499 -9.80 -13.48 9.00
CA ALA A 499 -8.57 -13.34 8.24
C ALA A 499 -7.54 -14.41 8.65
N PHE A 500 -7.41 -14.72 9.95
CA PHE A 500 -6.51 -15.76 10.45
C PHE A 500 -6.89 -17.15 9.92
N PHE A 501 -8.15 -17.53 10.01
CA PHE A 501 -8.59 -18.83 9.48
C PHE A 501 -8.61 -18.87 7.95
N TYR A 502 -8.74 -17.72 7.29
CA TYR A 502 -8.58 -17.65 5.84
C TYR A 502 -7.13 -17.81 5.42
N SER A 503 -6.24 -17.09 6.11
CA SER A 503 -4.81 -17.00 5.83
C SER A 503 -4.09 -16.57 7.10
N THR A 504 -3.38 -17.51 7.74
CA THR A 504 -2.83 -17.36 9.09
C THR A 504 -2.03 -16.07 9.25
N GLU A 505 -1.10 -15.80 8.32
CA GLU A 505 -0.25 -14.62 8.38
C GLU A 505 -1.02 -13.31 8.18
N MET A 506 -2.06 -13.28 7.34
CA MET A 506 -2.92 -12.10 7.17
C MET A 506 -3.69 -11.76 8.45
N GLY A 507 -4.19 -12.80 9.13
CA GLY A 507 -4.83 -12.62 10.44
C GLY A 507 -3.87 -12.06 11.48
N VAL A 508 -2.64 -12.60 11.54
CA VAL A 508 -1.60 -12.10 12.45
C VAL A 508 -1.22 -10.66 12.12
N TYR A 509 -1.03 -10.32 10.85
CA TYR A 509 -0.71 -8.95 10.44
C TYR A 509 -1.84 -7.97 10.77
N ALA A 510 -3.11 -8.36 10.56
CA ALA A 510 -4.27 -7.56 10.96
C ALA A 510 -4.29 -7.36 12.49
N PHE A 511 -4.08 -8.44 13.25
CA PHE A 511 -4.05 -8.42 14.71
C PHE A 511 -2.99 -7.48 15.26
N VAL A 512 -1.74 -7.62 14.80
CA VAL A 512 -0.61 -6.79 15.25
C VAL A 512 -0.84 -5.32 14.86
N THR A 513 -1.25 -5.06 13.61
CA THR A 513 -1.49 -3.71 13.10
C THR A 513 -2.57 -2.99 13.91
N CYS A 514 -3.74 -3.61 14.05
CA CYS A 514 -4.88 -2.99 14.71
C CYS A 514 -4.68 -2.89 16.21
N SER A 515 -4.06 -3.89 16.86
CA SER A 515 -3.75 -3.84 18.28
C SER A 515 -2.74 -2.74 18.58
N ALA A 516 -1.63 -2.66 17.83
CA ALA A 516 -0.64 -1.61 17.99
C ALA A 516 -1.24 -0.22 17.73
N PHE A 517 -2.02 -0.07 16.66
CA PHE A 517 -2.71 1.19 16.35
C PHE A 517 -3.67 1.60 17.47
N LEU A 518 -4.56 0.70 17.93
CA LEU A 518 -5.57 1.00 18.95
C LEU A 518 -4.96 1.23 20.33
N PHE A 519 -3.85 0.55 20.64
CA PHE A 519 -3.05 0.83 21.82
C PHE A 519 -2.50 2.26 21.76
N LEU A 520 -1.78 2.61 20.68
CA LEU A 520 -1.24 3.96 20.52
C LEU A 520 -2.36 5.02 20.48
N PHE A 521 -3.47 4.73 19.79
CA PHE A 521 -4.59 5.63 19.60
C PHE A 521 -5.39 5.85 20.88
N GLY A 522 -5.56 4.84 21.73
CA GLY A 522 -6.33 4.90 22.98
C GLY A 522 -5.55 5.54 24.13
N PHE A 523 -4.28 5.18 24.29
CA PHE A 523 -3.46 5.61 25.43
C PHE A 523 -2.90 7.04 25.32
N THR A 524 -2.97 7.64 24.13
CA THR A 524 -2.40 8.98 23.87
C THR A 524 -3.45 10.10 23.80
N GLN A 525 -4.74 9.78 23.98
CA GLN A 525 -5.83 10.76 23.98
C GLN A 525 -5.85 11.60 25.25
N LYS A 526 -5.98 12.92 25.07
CA LYS A 526 -6.13 13.88 26.17
C LYS A 526 -7.60 14.03 26.55
N GLY A 527 -7.87 14.26 27.84
CA GLY A 527 -9.23 14.43 28.36
C GLY A 527 -10.01 13.13 28.60
N VAL A 528 -9.35 11.97 28.44
CA VAL A 528 -9.94 10.65 28.67
C VAL A 528 -9.41 10.07 29.99
N SER A 529 -10.33 9.65 30.86
CA SER A 529 -10.00 8.93 32.10
C SER A 529 -9.14 7.70 31.81
N GLY A 530 -8.11 7.46 32.61
CA GLY A 530 -7.16 6.35 32.44
C GLY A 530 -7.85 5.00 32.26
N ARG A 531 -8.93 4.74 33.02
CA ARG A 531 -9.71 3.50 32.95
C ARG A 531 -10.42 3.28 31.60
N LYS A 532 -10.68 4.35 30.83
CA LYS A 532 -11.40 4.29 29.55
C LYS A 532 -10.46 4.20 28.34
N ARG A 533 -9.17 4.48 28.52
CA ARG A 533 -8.15 4.43 27.45
C ARG A 533 -7.99 3.05 26.79
N PRO A 534 -8.06 1.90 27.48
CA PRO A 534 -7.93 0.59 26.83
C PRO A 534 -9.20 0.12 26.11
N LEU A 535 -10.35 0.80 26.27
CA LEU A 535 -11.64 0.31 25.78
C LEU A 535 -11.66 0.00 24.27
N PRO A 536 -11.10 0.84 23.36
CA PRO A 536 -11.06 0.51 21.94
C PRO A 536 -10.33 -0.79 21.64
N LEU A 537 -9.18 -1.00 22.30
CA LEU A 537 -8.40 -2.23 22.18
C LEU A 537 -9.16 -3.43 22.76
N PHE A 538 -9.82 -3.26 23.91
CA PHE A 538 -10.64 -4.30 24.51
C PHE A 538 -11.82 -4.71 23.62
N CYS A 539 -12.55 -3.76 23.02
CA CYS A 539 -13.62 -4.06 22.07
C CYS A 539 -13.11 -4.85 20.87
N TYR A 540 -11.94 -4.48 20.35
CA TYR A 540 -11.30 -5.18 19.25
C TYR A 540 -10.91 -6.61 19.63
N ILE A 541 -10.21 -6.79 20.75
CA ILE A 541 -9.79 -8.10 21.27
C ILE A 541 -11.01 -9.00 21.56
N ALA A 542 -12.08 -8.44 22.15
CA ALA A 542 -13.32 -9.18 22.36
C ALA A 542 -13.90 -9.69 21.03
N GLY A 543 -13.86 -8.88 19.97
CA GLY A 543 -14.22 -9.29 18.62
C GLY A 543 -13.37 -10.44 18.09
N VAL A 544 -12.06 -10.42 18.32
CA VAL A 544 -11.14 -11.51 17.94
C VAL A 544 -11.56 -12.82 18.59
N PHE A 545 -11.77 -12.82 19.91
CA PHE A 545 -12.23 -14.03 20.61
C PHE A 545 -13.61 -14.50 20.13
N LEU A 546 -14.56 -13.59 19.92
CA LEU A 546 -15.89 -13.93 19.39
C LEU A 546 -15.81 -14.54 17.99
N GLY A 547 -14.96 -14.00 17.11
CA GLY A 547 -14.76 -14.54 15.77
C GLY A 547 -14.03 -15.88 15.74
N ALA A 548 -13.18 -16.16 16.74
CA ALA A 548 -12.44 -17.42 16.85
C ALA A 548 -13.27 -18.54 17.51
N LEU A 549 -14.28 -18.19 18.30
CA LEU A 549 -15.06 -19.13 19.11
C LEU A 549 -15.63 -20.32 18.31
N PRO A 550 -16.26 -20.15 17.12
CA PRO A 550 -16.79 -21.28 16.36
C PRO A 550 -15.72 -22.30 15.97
N PHE A 551 -14.52 -21.82 15.62
CA PHE A 551 -13.40 -22.68 15.23
C PHE A 551 -12.79 -23.40 16.44
N VAL A 552 -12.64 -22.69 17.56
CA VAL A 552 -12.14 -23.30 18.81
C VAL A 552 -13.11 -24.37 19.32
N VAL A 553 -14.42 -24.13 19.27
CA VAL A 553 -15.43 -25.13 19.63
C VAL A 553 -15.35 -26.33 18.67
N TYR A 554 -15.34 -26.09 17.36
CA TYR A 554 -15.25 -27.16 16.36
C TYR A 554 -14.00 -28.03 16.59
N PHE A 555 -12.81 -27.45 16.63
CA PHE A 555 -11.58 -28.20 16.80
C PHE A 555 -11.39 -28.77 18.22
N GLY A 556 -12.03 -28.16 19.23
CA GLY A 556 -12.11 -28.70 20.58
C GLY A 556 -12.92 -29.99 20.64
N LEU A 557 -14.08 -30.04 19.96
CA LEU A 557 -14.92 -31.23 19.87
C LEU A 557 -14.19 -32.39 19.16
N TYR A 558 -13.34 -32.08 18.17
CA TYR A 558 -12.50 -33.08 17.49
C TYR A 558 -11.17 -33.39 18.19
N ARG A 559 -10.86 -32.73 19.31
CA ARG A 559 -9.60 -32.88 20.08
C ARG A 559 -8.33 -32.60 19.25
N VAL A 560 -8.39 -31.61 18.35
CA VAL A 560 -7.27 -31.23 17.45
C VAL A 560 -6.75 -29.81 17.70
N LEU A 561 -7.06 -29.22 18.86
CA LEU A 561 -6.59 -27.87 19.21
C LEU A 561 -5.06 -27.80 19.32
N ASP A 562 -4.41 -28.84 19.84
CA ASP A 562 -2.95 -28.89 19.95
C ASP A 562 -2.29 -28.93 18.57
N ASP A 563 -2.84 -29.71 17.63
CA ASP A 563 -2.39 -29.75 16.24
C ASP A 563 -2.57 -28.39 15.55
N LEU A 564 -3.71 -27.72 15.76
CA LEU A 564 -3.96 -26.39 15.22
C LEU A 564 -2.92 -25.38 15.72
N VAL A 565 -2.64 -25.38 17.03
CA VAL A 565 -1.64 -24.48 17.63
C VAL A 565 -0.24 -24.82 17.13
N ARG A 566 0.13 -26.10 17.11
CA ARG A 566 1.44 -26.57 16.63
C ARG A 566 1.65 -26.20 15.17
N ASN A 567 0.71 -26.49 14.29
CA ASN A 567 0.77 -26.16 12.87
C ASN A 567 0.88 -24.63 12.66
N SER A 568 0.06 -23.84 13.36
CA SER A 568 0.10 -22.38 13.25
C SER A 568 1.43 -21.80 13.73
N TYR A 569 1.98 -22.36 14.81
CA TYR A 569 3.31 -21.99 15.32
C TYR A 569 4.40 -22.30 14.29
N ILE A 570 4.43 -23.53 13.76
CA ILE A 570 5.38 -23.96 12.74
C ILE A 570 5.37 -23.01 11.54
N GLN A 571 4.17 -22.74 11.01
CA GLN A 571 3.98 -21.87 9.85
C GLN A 571 4.58 -20.48 10.10
N LEU A 572 4.37 -19.91 11.29
CA LEU A 572 4.83 -18.56 11.61
C LEU A 572 6.33 -18.51 11.96
N ALA A 573 6.83 -19.50 12.71
CA ALA A 573 8.17 -19.56 13.27
C ALA A 573 9.22 -19.97 12.22
N TYR A 574 8.89 -20.94 11.36
CA TYR A 574 9.86 -21.55 10.45
C TYR A 574 9.74 -21.07 9.00
N GLN A 575 8.84 -20.13 8.68
CA GLN A 575 8.73 -19.57 7.33
C GLN A 575 10.06 -19.05 6.77
N ILE A 576 10.84 -18.32 7.58
CA ILE A 576 12.12 -17.76 7.15
C ILE A 576 13.18 -18.85 6.94
N PRO A 577 13.44 -19.74 7.92
CA PRO A 577 14.35 -20.87 7.72
C PRO A 577 14.01 -21.75 6.51
N ILE A 578 12.73 -22.01 6.24
CA ILE A 578 12.31 -22.94 5.18
C ILE A 578 12.28 -22.27 3.81
N TRP A 579 11.74 -21.04 3.72
CA TRP A 579 11.37 -20.41 2.44
C TRP A 579 12.16 -19.14 2.13
N GLY A 580 13.09 -18.74 2.99
CA GLY A 580 13.82 -17.48 2.85
C GLY A 580 14.73 -17.45 1.62
N LEU A 581 14.68 -16.34 0.89
CA LEU A 581 15.56 -16.02 -0.24
C LEU A 581 16.20 -14.66 -0.02
N GLN A 582 17.42 -14.40 -0.51
CA GLN A 582 18.12 -13.13 -0.28
C GLN A 582 17.36 -11.89 -0.75
N PHE A 583 17.29 -10.85 0.08
CA PHE A 583 16.80 -9.54 -0.32
C PHE A 583 17.79 -8.85 -1.26
N PRO A 584 17.33 -8.23 -2.37
CA PRO A 584 18.24 -7.63 -3.35
C PRO A 584 19.16 -6.58 -2.73
N PRO A 585 20.49 -6.69 -2.89
CA PRO A 585 21.43 -5.78 -2.23
C PRO A 585 21.32 -4.36 -2.79
N LEU A 586 21.39 -3.33 -1.94
CA LEU A 586 21.28 -1.94 -2.39
C LEU A 586 22.40 -1.56 -3.38
N SER A 587 23.58 -2.16 -3.24
CA SER A 587 24.71 -1.93 -4.14
C SER A 587 24.38 -2.26 -5.60
N SER A 588 23.54 -3.26 -5.87
CA SER A 588 23.15 -3.60 -7.25
C SER A 588 22.25 -2.54 -7.88
N PHE A 589 21.40 -1.89 -7.08
CA PHE A 589 20.64 -0.73 -7.55
C PHE A 589 21.57 0.47 -7.79
N LEU A 590 22.51 0.73 -6.89
CA LEU A 590 23.41 1.88 -7.01
C LEU A 590 24.36 1.77 -8.21
N SER A 591 24.82 0.56 -8.53
CA SER A 591 25.57 0.31 -9.77
C SER A 591 24.71 0.58 -11.01
N GLN A 592 23.44 0.16 -11.01
CA GLN A 592 22.50 0.43 -12.12
C GLN A 592 22.23 1.93 -12.28
N VAL A 593 22.12 2.69 -11.18
CA VAL A 593 21.97 4.16 -11.26
C VAL A 593 23.17 4.80 -11.96
N ASN A 594 24.38 4.31 -11.68
CA ASN A 594 25.60 4.83 -12.29
C ASN A 594 25.70 4.52 -13.80
N THR A 595 25.19 3.36 -14.23
CA THR A 595 25.26 2.93 -15.64
C THR A 595 24.07 3.40 -16.48
N GLU A 596 22.87 3.40 -15.92
CA GLU A 596 21.61 3.61 -16.66
C GLU A 596 20.88 4.93 -16.30
N GLY A 597 21.37 5.66 -15.30
CA GLY A 597 20.78 6.92 -14.86
C GLY A 597 19.34 6.76 -14.40
N LEU A 598 18.41 7.54 -14.95
CA LEU A 598 16.99 7.52 -14.58
C LEU A 598 16.26 6.21 -14.93
N LYS A 599 16.77 5.43 -15.90
CA LYS A 599 16.15 4.14 -16.27
C LYS A 599 16.26 3.11 -15.15
N SER A 600 17.27 3.22 -14.29
CA SER A 600 17.45 2.35 -13.11
C SER A 600 16.23 2.35 -12.17
N PHE A 601 15.46 3.44 -12.11
CA PHE A 601 14.23 3.51 -11.31
C PHE A 601 13.09 2.64 -11.87
N GLN A 602 13.24 2.03 -13.04
CA GLN A 602 12.33 1.03 -13.60
C GLN A 602 12.79 -0.40 -13.29
N SER A 603 13.96 -0.58 -12.68
CA SER A 603 14.54 -1.90 -12.44
C SER A 603 13.78 -2.67 -11.37
N GLU A 604 13.89 -4.01 -11.42
CA GLU A 604 13.29 -4.86 -10.41
C GLU A 604 13.85 -4.56 -9.01
N THR A 605 15.15 -4.27 -8.90
CA THR A 605 15.79 -3.92 -7.63
C THR A 605 15.15 -2.68 -7.00
N PHE A 606 14.86 -1.62 -7.76
CA PHE A 606 14.25 -0.41 -7.20
C PHE A 606 12.86 -0.67 -6.60
N ARG A 607 12.09 -1.60 -7.18
CA ARG A 607 10.74 -1.96 -6.70
C ARG A 607 10.75 -2.45 -5.25
N TRP A 608 11.86 -3.04 -4.79
CA TRP A 608 12.03 -3.47 -3.39
C TRP A 608 12.24 -2.33 -2.41
N TYR A 609 12.90 -1.25 -2.85
CA TYR A 609 13.24 -0.10 -2.01
C TYR A 609 12.13 0.96 -1.99
N LEU A 610 11.28 1.01 -3.02
CA LEU A 610 10.20 1.99 -3.12
C LEU A 610 9.19 1.92 -1.94
N PRO A 611 8.67 0.75 -1.51
CA PRO A 611 7.83 0.65 -0.32
C PRO A 611 8.54 1.14 0.95
N VAL A 612 9.79 0.73 1.15
CA VAL A 612 10.60 1.10 2.32
C VAL A 612 10.78 2.61 2.39
N LEU A 613 11.14 3.25 1.27
CA LEU A 613 11.30 4.70 1.17
C LEU A 613 10.01 5.44 1.53
N LEU A 614 8.87 4.97 1.03
CA LEU A 614 7.57 5.57 1.34
C LEU A 614 7.16 5.40 2.79
N TYR A 615 7.48 4.27 3.42
CA TYR A 615 7.25 4.05 4.84
C TYR A 615 8.13 4.96 5.70
N LEU A 616 9.40 5.16 5.33
CA LEU A 616 10.31 6.08 6.00
C LEU A 616 9.84 7.55 5.92
N ILE A 617 9.36 7.98 4.75
CA ILE A 617 8.76 9.30 4.56
C ILE A 617 7.51 9.46 5.45
N ALA A 618 6.62 8.46 5.46
CA ALA A 618 5.43 8.46 6.31
C ALA A 618 5.78 8.50 7.80
N ALA A 619 6.73 7.68 8.25
CA ALA A 619 7.19 7.63 9.64
C ALA A 619 7.77 8.98 10.08
N THR A 620 8.64 9.58 9.27
CA THR A 620 9.24 10.90 9.52
C THR A 620 8.17 11.99 9.63
N TYR A 621 7.20 11.99 8.70
CA TYR A 621 6.07 12.92 8.75
C TYR A 621 5.22 12.74 10.01
N LEU A 622 4.89 11.49 10.40
CA LEU A 622 4.07 11.19 11.57
C LEU A 622 4.78 11.54 12.88
N LEU A 623 6.08 11.25 12.98
CA LEU A 623 6.90 11.64 14.13
C LEU A 623 6.89 13.17 14.29
N HIS A 624 7.06 13.91 13.20
CA HIS A 624 6.92 15.35 13.23
C HIS A 624 5.54 15.81 13.74
N ARG A 625 4.45 15.19 13.25
CA ARG A 625 3.09 15.48 13.75
C ARG A 625 2.95 15.16 15.24
N ALA A 626 3.61 14.11 15.73
CA ALA A 626 3.65 13.74 17.14
C ALA A 626 4.39 14.78 17.99
N LEU A 627 5.55 15.27 17.53
CA LEU A 627 6.32 16.34 18.19
C LEU A 627 5.53 17.66 18.25
N GLN A 628 4.73 17.93 17.22
CA GLN A 628 3.78 19.04 17.19
C GLN A 628 2.53 18.82 18.06
N ARG A 629 2.39 17.65 18.71
CA ARG A 629 1.20 17.22 19.47
C ARG A 629 -0.08 17.27 18.64
N SER A 630 0.03 17.01 17.34
CA SER A 630 -1.04 17.12 16.34
C SER A 630 -1.31 15.83 15.57
N LEU A 631 -0.66 14.72 15.99
CA LEU A 631 -0.84 13.39 15.43
C LEU A 631 -2.31 12.94 15.54
N TRP A 632 -2.90 13.04 16.73
CA TRP A 632 -4.24 12.57 17.00
C TRP A 632 -5.33 13.61 16.75
N SER A 633 -4.95 14.88 16.58
CA SER A 633 -5.87 15.97 16.27
C SER A 633 -6.31 16.01 14.81
N SER A 634 -5.81 15.10 13.98
CA SER A 634 -6.08 15.03 12.55
C SER A 634 -6.44 13.61 12.15
N LYS A 635 -7.67 13.42 11.63
CA LYS A 635 -8.12 12.15 11.00
C LYS A 635 -7.09 11.62 10.02
N SER A 636 -6.49 12.53 9.25
CA SER A 636 -5.53 12.17 8.22
C SER A 636 -4.25 11.60 8.83
N SER A 637 -3.74 12.18 9.91
CA SER A 637 -2.53 11.66 10.55
C SER A 637 -2.78 10.32 11.24
N ALA A 638 -3.95 10.13 11.87
CA ALA A 638 -4.33 8.83 12.44
C ALA A 638 -4.49 7.74 11.35
N LYS A 639 -5.16 8.05 10.24
CA LYS A 639 -5.30 7.13 9.09
C LYS A 639 -3.95 6.77 8.48
N LEU A 640 -3.06 7.75 8.30
CA LEU A 640 -1.73 7.51 7.77
C LEU A 640 -0.89 6.61 8.70
N LEU A 641 -1.02 6.76 10.02
CA LEU A 641 -0.38 5.86 10.98
C LEU A 641 -0.92 4.42 10.86
N LEU A 642 -2.24 4.27 10.74
CA LEU A 642 -2.85 2.94 10.54
C LEU A 642 -2.32 2.28 9.25
N LEU A 643 -2.25 3.03 8.14
CA LEU A 643 -1.71 2.54 6.87
C LEU A 643 -0.22 2.21 6.95
N LEU A 644 0.57 3.03 7.66
CA LEU A 644 1.99 2.76 7.87
C LEU A 644 2.20 1.46 8.64
N LEU A 645 1.48 1.27 9.76
CA LEU A 645 1.58 0.04 10.55
C LEU A 645 1.13 -1.18 9.73
N ALA A 646 0.05 -1.05 8.95
CA ALA A 646 -0.41 -2.08 8.03
C ALA A 646 0.65 -2.43 6.98
N GLY A 647 1.32 -1.41 6.41
CA GLY A 647 2.38 -1.60 5.42
C GLY A 647 3.61 -2.26 6.01
N ILE A 648 4.03 -1.87 7.21
CA ILE A 648 5.15 -2.49 7.93
C ILE A 648 4.87 -3.97 8.20
N ALA A 649 3.66 -4.30 8.66
CA ALA A 649 3.29 -5.68 8.94
C ALA A 649 3.24 -6.55 7.66
N LEU A 650 2.62 -6.04 6.59
CA LEU A 650 2.53 -6.77 5.32
C LEU A 650 3.88 -6.95 4.62
N PHE A 651 4.76 -5.95 4.69
CA PHE A 651 6.07 -6.01 4.04
C PHE A 651 6.99 -7.06 4.66
N ARG A 652 6.68 -7.57 5.86
CA ARG A 652 7.33 -8.74 6.44
C ARG A 652 7.26 -9.95 5.51
N THR A 653 6.22 -10.10 4.68
CA THR A 653 6.14 -11.20 3.72
C THR A 653 7.25 -11.12 2.67
N ALA A 654 7.50 -9.93 2.12
CA ALA A 654 8.57 -9.69 1.14
C ALA A 654 9.97 -9.81 1.76
N LEU A 655 10.12 -9.43 3.04
CA LEU A 655 11.34 -9.67 3.81
C LEU A 655 11.53 -11.15 4.14
N GLY A 656 10.45 -11.88 4.39
CA GLY A 656 10.48 -13.31 4.72
C GLY A 656 10.95 -14.15 3.54
N ARG A 657 10.41 -13.88 2.35
CA ARG A 657 10.82 -14.50 1.08
C ARG A 657 10.93 -13.43 0.00
N SER A 658 12.15 -13.21 -0.49
CA SER A 658 12.46 -12.08 -1.34
C SER A 658 12.42 -12.42 -2.84
N ASP A 659 11.23 -12.79 -3.34
CA ASP A 659 10.92 -12.96 -4.76
C ASP A 659 9.82 -11.99 -5.25
N SER A 660 9.62 -11.90 -6.56
CA SER A 660 8.67 -10.96 -7.18
C SER A 660 7.21 -11.15 -6.69
N PRO A 661 6.66 -12.40 -6.65
CA PRO A 661 5.30 -12.63 -6.13
C PRO A 661 5.11 -12.13 -4.69
N HIS A 662 6.08 -12.38 -3.79
CA HIS A 662 5.99 -11.96 -2.39
C HIS A 662 6.20 -10.45 -2.22
N LEU A 663 6.96 -9.78 -3.09
CA LEU A 663 7.02 -8.32 -3.14
C LEU A 663 5.68 -7.70 -3.50
N VAL A 664 5.05 -8.20 -4.58
CA VAL A 664 3.73 -7.72 -5.03
C VAL A 664 2.71 -7.83 -3.89
N PHE A 665 2.72 -8.96 -3.20
CA PHE A 665 1.88 -9.23 -2.05
C PHE A 665 2.18 -8.31 -0.85
N GLY A 666 3.46 -8.15 -0.49
CA GLY A 666 3.88 -7.34 0.67
C GLY A 666 3.77 -5.83 0.47
N ALA A 667 3.73 -5.34 -0.77
CA ALA A 667 3.79 -3.91 -1.09
C ALA A 667 2.42 -3.22 -1.25
N THR A 668 1.28 -3.90 -1.02
CA THR A 668 -0.06 -3.32 -1.28
C THR A 668 -0.32 -1.99 -0.60
N MET A 669 0.13 -1.80 0.64
CA MET A 669 -0.08 -0.56 1.41
C MET A 669 0.73 0.63 0.89
N MET A 670 1.79 0.38 0.11
CA MET A 670 2.60 1.43 -0.49
C MET A 670 1.75 2.38 -1.32
N TRP A 671 0.88 1.85 -2.18
CA TRP A 671 0.01 2.65 -3.05
C TRP A 671 -1.00 3.49 -2.28
N PHE A 672 -1.51 2.97 -1.17
CA PHE A 672 -2.38 3.74 -0.27
C PHE A 672 -1.65 4.93 0.31
N ILE A 673 -0.43 4.73 0.84
CA ILE A 673 0.38 5.80 1.43
C ILE A 673 0.78 6.84 0.38
N TRP A 674 1.19 6.38 -0.81
CA TRP A 674 1.57 7.25 -1.92
C TRP A 674 0.43 8.16 -2.38
N LEU A 675 -0.72 7.57 -2.74
CA LEU A 675 -1.89 8.33 -3.15
C LEU A 675 -2.47 9.17 -2.01
N PHE A 676 -2.26 8.76 -0.76
CA PHE A 676 -2.62 9.57 0.40
C PHE A 676 -1.82 10.86 0.42
N PHE A 677 -0.50 10.83 0.20
CA PHE A 677 0.30 12.03 0.11
C PHE A 677 -0.09 12.89 -1.10
N LEU A 678 -0.29 12.30 -2.28
CA LEU A 678 -0.67 13.03 -3.49
C LEU A 678 -2.02 13.73 -3.33
N GLU A 679 -3.07 13.04 -2.88
CA GLU A 679 -4.39 13.65 -2.68
C GLU A 679 -4.30 14.84 -1.70
N ARG A 680 -3.58 14.67 -0.59
CA ARG A 680 -3.45 15.70 0.43
C ARG A 680 -2.60 16.88 -0.07
N GLY A 681 -1.56 16.59 -0.83
CA GLY A 681 -0.71 17.59 -1.49
C GLY A 681 -1.50 18.42 -2.48
N ILE A 682 -2.26 17.75 -3.36
CA ILE A 682 -3.19 18.39 -4.30
C ILE A 682 -4.13 19.29 -3.50
N LEU A 683 -4.93 18.75 -2.56
CA LEU A 683 -5.85 19.53 -1.72
C LEU A 683 -5.17 20.71 -0.98
N TRP A 684 -3.89 20.60 -0.65
CA TRP A 684 -3.13 21.68 -0.01
C TRP A 684 -2.77 22.84 -0.95
N ILE A 685 -2.59 22.58 -2.26
CA ILE A 685 -2.51 23.64 -3.28
C ILE A 685 -3.84 24.41 -3.32
N TRP A 686 -4.94 23.67 -3.32
CA TRP A 686 -6.29 24.23 -3.49
C TRP A 686 -6.82 24.99 -2.28
N TYR A 687 -6.47 24.56 -1.06
CA TYR A 687 -6.97 25.22 0.15
C TYR A 687 -6.25 26.55 0.39
N ARG A 688 -6.84 27.67 -0.06
CA ARG A 688 -6.36 29.04 0.19
C ARG A 688 -6.44 29.38 1.69
N PRO A 689 -5.32 29.70 2.37
CA PRO A 689 -5.38 30.25 3.73
C PRO A 689 -5.85 31.71 3.64
N GLY A 690 -7.14 31.94 3.83
CA GLY A 690 -7.71 33.31 3.92
C GLY A 690 -9.15 33.46 3.44
N ILE A 691 -9.67 32.55 2.61
CA ILE A 691 -11.03 32.69 2.03
C ILE A 691 -12.04 31.72 2.68
N ALA A 692 -11.58 30.63 3.31
CA ALA A 692 -12.47 29.66 3.96
C ALA A 692 -12.32 29.66 5.49
N LYS A 693 -12.79 30.71 6.16
CA LYS A 693 -13.69 30.45 7.29
C LYS A 693 -15.05 30.22 6.67
N TRP A 694 -15.35 28.99 6.29
CA TRP A 694 -16.75 28.64 6.11
C TRP A 694 -17.43 28.86 7.47
N PRO A 695 -18.55 29.58 7.55
CA PRO A 695 -19.26 29.77 8.81
C PRO A 695 -19.82 28.40 9.25
N ASN A 696 -19.09 27.68 10.09
CA ASN A 696 -19.61 26.51 10.77
C ASN A 696 -20.55 26.98 11.89
N ASP A 697 -21.84 26.68 11.73
CA ASP A 697 -22.74 26.14 12.76
C ASP A 697 -22.94 26.92 14.08
N LYS A 698 -22.78 28.25 14.08
CA LYS A 698 -23.26 29.12 15.18
C LYS A 698 -24.26 30.20 14.79
N MET A 699 -24.80 30.18 13.57
CA MET A 699 -25.88 31.07 13.14
C MET A 699 -27.19 30.30 12.86
N ALA A 700 -27.55 29.38 13.75
CA ALA A 700 -28.90 28.84 13.81
C ALA A 700 -29.39 28.93 15.25
N LYS A 701 -30.05 30.06 15.55
CA LYS A 701 -30.90 30.45 16.69
C LYS A 701 -30.53 31.85 17.18
N GLY A 702 -30.87 32.86 16.36
CA GLY A 702 -31.37 34.11 16.93
C GLY A 702 -32.79 33.85 17.42
N GLN A 703 -33.10 34.27 18.63
CA GLN A 703 -34.38 34.00 19.28
C GLN A 703 -35.54 34.85 18.75
N ASP A 704 -35.28 35.81 17.87
CA ASP A 704 -36.28 36.72 17.36
C ASP A 704 -36.31 36.67 15.83
N GLY A 705 -37.41 36.18 15.26
CA GLY A 705 -37.63 35.98 13.84
C GLY A 705 -37.69 37.27 13.03
N LYS A 706 -36.55 37.91 12.77
CA LYS A 706 -36.40 38.93 11.73
C LYS A 706 -35.19 38.62 10.84
N GLU A 707 -35.44 38.51 9.55
CA GLU A 707 -34.44 38.32 8.51
C GLU A 707 -33.42 39.48 8.52
N ALA A 708 -32.17 39.16 8.88
CA ALA A 708 -31.05 40.07 8.69
C ALA A 708 -30.55 39.94 7.24
N ILE A 709 -31.02 40.86 6.39
CA ILE A 709 -30.54 41.05 5.01
C ILE A 709 -29.04 41.34 5.02
N LEU A 710 -28.34 40.68 4.08
CA LEU A 710 -26.91 40.81 3.79
C LEU A 710 -26.44 42.27 3.75
N ASN A 711 -25.54 42.65 4.66
CA ASN A 711 -24.61 43.76 4.46
C ASN A 711 -23.31 43.46 5.21
N CYS A 712 -22.49 42.57 4.65
CA CYS A 712 -21.10 42.42 5.06
C CYS A 712 -20.23 43.01 3.95
N PRO A 713 -19.48 44.11 4.19
CA PRO A 713 -18.59 44.66 3.18
C PRO A 713 -17.46 43.65 2.95
N LEU A 714 -17.39 43.14 1.70
CA LEU A 714 -16.26 42.36 1.20
C LEU A 714 -14.97 43.16 1.43
N ALA A 715 -14.17 42.73 2.42
CA ALA A 715 -12.83 43.27 2.61
C ALA A 715 -12.02 43.03 1.33
N PRO A 716 -11.23 44.02 0.86
CA PRO A 716 -10.42 43.87 -0.34
C PRO A 716 -9.44 42.69 -0.15
N LEU A 717 -9.42 41.79 -1.14
CA LEU A 717 -8.49 40.66 -1.21
C LEU A 717 -7.04 41.19 -1.05
N PRO A 718 -6.23 40.68 -0.12
CA PRO A 718 -4.82 41.05 -0.05
C PRO A 718 -4.14 40.69 -1.37
N SER A 719 -3.27 41.57 -1.87
CA SER A 719 -2.62 41.46 -3.17
C SER A 719 -2.01 40.06 -3.43
N CYS A 720 -2.43 39.41 -4.53
CA CYS A 720 -1.96 38.08 -4.95
C CYS A 720 -0.42 37.94 -4.98
N GLN A 721 0.31 39.04 -5.19
CA GLN A 721 1.77 39.10 -5.21
C GLN A 721 2.45 38.49 -3.98
N ARG A 722 1.85 38.61 -2.78
CA ARG A 722 2.49 38.13 -1.54
C ARG A 722 2.46 36.60 -1.37
N TYR A 723 1.58 35.92 -2.10
CA TYR A 723 1.35 34.48 -1.98
C TYR A 723 1.82 33.70 -3.22
N LEU A 724 2.18 34.38 -4.31
CA LEU A 724 2.60 33.77 -5.57
C LEU A 724 3.80 32.81 -5.42
N PRO A 725 4.92 33.16 -4.73
CA PRO A 725 6.02 32.23 -4.52
C PRO A 725 5.61 30.99 -3.70
N GLN A 726 4.66 31.13 -2.78
CA GLN A 726 4.16 30.01 -1.99
C GLN A 726 3.29 29.08 -2.83
N ILE A 727 2.49 29.61 -3.76
CA ILE A 727 1.67 28.81 -4.68
C ILE A 727 2.58 28.06 -5.65
N ILE A 728 3.55 28.74 -6.26
CA ILE A 728 4.52 28.12 -7.19
C ILE A 728 5.26 26.97 -6.48
N MET A 729 5.79 27.22 -5.29
CA MET A 729 6.50 26.18 -4.53
C MET A 729 5.59 25.00 -4.15
N LYS A 730 4.34 25.28 -3.71
CA LYS A 730 3.35 24.24 -3.42
C LYS A 730 3.04 23.39 -4.66
N SER A 731 2.87 24.03 -5.81
CA SER A 731 2.61 23.37 -7.09
C SER A 731 3.78 22.48 -7.49
N ILE A 732 5.02 22.98 -7.40
CA ILE A 732 6.23 22.20 -7.67
C ILE A 732 6.30 20.96 -6.75
N CYS A 733 6.09 21.12 -5.44
CA CYS A 733 6.16 20.03 -4.46
C CYS A 733 5.11 18.92 -4.65
N VAL A 734 4.08 19.12 -5.48
CA VAL A 734 3.01 18.13 -5.70
C VAL A 734 3.00 17.65 -7.15
N LEU A 735 3.17 18.54 -8.11
CA LEU A 735 3.18 18.21 -9.53
C LEU A 735 4.38 17.34 -9.88
N ILE A 736 5.57 17.59 -9.32
CA ILE A 736 6.74 16.73 -9.58
C ILE A 736 6.48 15.30 -9.11
N PRO A 737 6.10 15.03 -7.84
CA PRO A 737 5.73 13.68 -7.42
C PRO A 737 4.60 13.08 -8.27
N ALA A 738 3.57 13.85 -8.64
CA ALA A 738 2.48 13.36 -9.46
C ALA A 738 2.92 12.93 -10.87
N VAL A 739 3.78 13.72 -11.52
CA VAL A 739 4.35 13.38 -12.84
C VAL A 739 5.25 12.16 -12.74
N ILE A 740 6.12 12.09 -11.72
CA ILE A 740 6.96 10.90 -11.46
C ILE A 740 6.08 9.67 -11.23
N SER A 741 4.96 9.82 -10.51
CA SER A 741 4.00 8.72 -10.29
C SER A 741 3.41 8.21 -11.58
N LEU A 742 2.95 9.13 -12.44
CA LEU A 742 2.32 8.79 -13.70
C LEU A 742 3.31 8.10 -14.62
N TRP A 743 4.53 8.63 -14.72
CA TRP A 743 5.62 8.00 -15.45
C TRP A 743 5.94 6.60 -14.91
N TYR A 744 6.15 6.45 -13.62
CA TYR A 744 6.50 5.16 -13.03
C TYR A 744 5.38 4.14 -13.20
N THR A 745 4.13 4.52 -12.93
CA THR A 745 2.98 3.63 -13.09
C THR A 745 2.73 3.27 -14.56
N SER A 746 2.89 4.20 -15.50
CA SER A 746 2.68 3.92 -16.93
C SER A 746 3.78 3.05 -17.53
N THR A 747 5.03 3.20 -17.07
CA THR A 747 6.19 2.49 -17.61
C THR A 747 6.51 1.18 -16.91
N VAL A 748 6.21 1.04 -15.62
CA VAL A 748 6.50 -0.18 -14.84
C VAL A 748 5.25 -1.03 -14.67
N HIS A 749 4.08 -0.45 -14.43
CA HIS A 749 2.87 -1.23 -14.11
C HIS A 749 1.91 -1.39 -15.28
N HIS A 750 1.99 -0.57 -16.32
CA HIS A 750 1.14 -0.65 -17.51
C HIS A 750 -0.38 -0.88 -17.23
N PRO A 751 -1.02 -0.17 -16.27
CA PRO A 751 -2.40 -0.46 -15.87
C PRO A 751 -3.41 -0.29 -16.99
N VAL A 752 -3.14 0.64 -17.92
CA VAL A 752 -3.96 0.86 -19.13
C VAL A 752 -3.94 -0.37 -20.04
N LYS A 753 -2.77 -0.99 -20.21
CA LYS A 753 -2.61 -2.18 -21.06
C LYS A 753 -3.42 -3.33 -20.49
N VAL A 754 -3.26 -3.64 -19.19
CA VAL A 754 -4.03 -4.71 -18.53
C VAL A 754 -5.53 -4.44 -18.58
N PHE A 755 -5.96 -3.22 -18.32
CA PHE A 755 -7.38 -2.88 -18.37
C PHE A 755 -7.95 -3.00 -19.79
N LYS A 756 -7.19 -2.57 -20.81
CA LYS A 756 -7.55 -2.75 -22.22
C LYS A 756 -7.67 -4.23 -22.56
N GLU A 757 -6.69 -5.03 -22.18
CA GLU A 757 -6.70 -6.48 -22.41
C GLU A 757 -7.92 -7.12 -21.77
N ARG A 758 -8.26 -6.76 -20.51
CA ARG A 758 -9.45 -7.23 -19.80
C ARG A 758 -10.77 -6.79 -20.45
N LEU A 759 -10.85 -5.55 -20.93
CA LEU A 759 -12.02 -5.05 -21.67
C LEU A 759 -12.21 -5.77 -23.00
N ILE A 760 -11.13 -5.92 -23.79
CA ILE A 760 -11.14 -6.71 -25.04
C ILE A 760 -11.59 -8.14 -24.74
N SER A 761 -11.08 -8.69 -23.64
CA SER A 761 -11.44 -9.99 -23.09
C SER A 761 -12.96 -10.13 -22.83
N LEU A 762 -13.61 -9.10 -22.28
CA LEU A 762 -15.06 -9.09 -22.05
C LEU A 762 -15.85 -8.96 -23.36
N ALA A 763 -15.32 -8.22 -24.33
CA ALA A 763 -15.97 -8.00 -25.63
C ALA A 763 -15.78 -9.18 -26.62
N GLN A 764 -14.65 -9.88 -26.53
CA GLN A 764 -14.27 -11.01 -27.39
C GLN A 764 -14.57 -12.34 -26.71
N TYR A 765 -15.79 -12.51 -26.18
CA TYR A 765 -16.27 -13.83 -25.74
C TYR A 765 -16.44 -14.74 -26.97
N ARG A 766 -15.31 -15.19 -27.53
CA ARG A 766 -15.20 -16.13 -28.64
C ARG A 766 -14.65 -17.43 -28.10
N SER A 767 -15.44 -18.48 -28.31
CA SER A 767 -15.09 -19.89 -28.12
C SER A 767 -13.75 -20.20 -28.79
N ILE A 768 -12.75 -20.56 -27.99
CA ILE A 768 -11.53 -21.18 -28.50
C ILE A 768 -11.94 -22.55 -29.09
N PRO A 769 -11.62 -22.83 -30.36
CA PRO A 769 -11.95 -24.11 -31.00
C PRO A 769 -11.32 -25.28 -30.26
N ARG A 770 -12.11 -26.35 -30.17
CA ARG A 770 -11.86 -27.58 -29.41
C ARG A 770 -11.04 -28.54 -30.26
N ASN A 771 -10.03 -29.16 -29.65
CA ASN A 771 -9.66 -30.56 -29.86
C ASN A 771 -8.65 -30.98 -28.79
N VAL A 772 -9.09 -31.72 -27.77
CA VAL A 772 -8.25 -32.73 -27.09
C VAL A 772 -9.18 -33.87 -26.64
N PRO A 773 -9.06 -35.09 -27.21
CA PRO A 773 -9.91 -36.22 -26.88
C PRO A 773 -9.47 -36.99 -25.62
N GLU A 774 -8.32 -36.67 -25.02
CA GLU A 774 -7.91 -37.27 -23.76
C GLU A 774 -8.35 -36.43 -22.56
N THR A 775 -9.27 -36.98 -21.75
CA THR A 775 -9.70 -36.37 -20.50
C THR A 775 -9.04 -37.08 -19.32
N LEU A 776 -8.52 -36.30 -18.38
CA LEU A 776 -8.18 -36.77 -17.04
C LEU A 776 -9.48 -36.74 -16.22
N GLU A 777 -9.93 -37.88 -15.70
CA GLU A 777 -11.27 -38.05 -15.12
C GLU A 777 -11.65 -36.95 -14.11
N ARG A 778 -10.77 -36.68 -13.13
CA ARG A 778 -10.99 -35.65 -12.11
C ARG A 778 -10.53 -34.24 -12.50
N ALA A 779 -10.13 -34.00 -13.75
CA ALA A 779 -9.82 -32.65 -14.21
C ALA A 779 -11.09 -31.82 -14.47
N GLY A 780 -12.23 -32.45 -14.77
CA GLY A 780 -13.51 -31.77 -14.98
C GLY A 780 -13.62 -31.10 -16.36
N GLY A 781 -13.07 -31.74 -17.40
CA GLY A 781 -13.22 -31.28 -18.80
C GLY A 781 -12.44 -30.01 -19.15
N ILE A 782 -11.51 -29.58 -18.30
CA ILE A 782 -10.60 -28.47 -18.60
C ILE A 782 -9.59 -28.86 -19.68
N GLN A 783 -9.05 -27.86 -20.38
CA GLN A 783 -8.06 -28.08 -21.43
C GLN A 783 -6.69 -27.91 -20.78
N ILE A 784 -5.90 -28.98 -20.86
CA ILE A 784 -4.54 -29.08 -20.33
C ILE A 784 -3.66 -29.47 -21.53
N PRO A 785 -2.41 -28.99 -21.62
CA PRO A 785 -1.45 -29.45 -22.62
C PRO A 785 -1.36 -30.98 -22.69
N GLU A 786 -1.35 -31.53 -23.91
CA GLU A 786 -1.45 -32.97 -24.15
C GLU A 786 -0.28 -33.76 -23.52
N ASP A 787 0.92 -33.18 -23.54
CA ASP A 787 2.12 -33.73 -22.90
C ASP A 787 1.92 -33.91 -21.39
N GLN A 788 1.32 -32.93 -20.72
CA GLN A 788 1.03 -33.00 -19.29
C GLN A 788 -0.08 -33.99 -18.97
N VAL A 789 -1.15 -34.02 -19.79
CA VAL A 789 -2.24 -35.00 -19.62
C VAL A 789 -1.71 -36.42 -19.77
N SER A 790 -0.94 -36.69 -20.83
CA SER A 790 -0.37 -38.01 -21.10
C SER A 790 0.52 -38.48 -19.97
N GLN A 791 1.44 -37.62 -19.48
CA GLN A 791 2.31 -37.95 -18.35
C GLN A 791 1.49 -38.26 -17.07
N VAL A 792 0.59 -37.36 -16.67
CA VAL A 792 -0.19 -37.53 -15.44
C VAL A 792 -1.09 -38.76 -15.53
N LYS A 793 -1.73 -39.00 -16.67
CA LYS A 793 -2.61 -40.15 -16.90
C LYS A 793 -1.85 -41.48 -16.80
N GLN A 794 -0.64 -41.56 -17.35
CA GLN A 794 0.20 -42.77 -17.23
C GLN A 794 0.62 -43.05 -15.79
N VAL A 795 1.05 -42.02 -15.05
CA VAL A 795 1.41 -42.13 -13.63
C VAL A 795 0.20 -42.55 -12.79
N VAL A 796 -0.95 -41.90 -12.97
CA VAL A 796 -2.20 -42.21 -12.28
C VAL A 796 -2.64 -43.64 -12.56
N LYS A 797 -2.63 -44.06 -13.83
CA LYS A 797 -2.97 -45.42 -14.22
C LYS A 797 -2.06 -46.45 -13.55
N TYR A 798 -0.74 -46.19 -13.53
CA TYR A 798 0.21 -47.07 -12.85
C TYR A 798 -0.09 -47.19 -11.35
N ILE A 799 -0.34 -46.06 -10.66
CA ILE A 799 -0.71 -46.06 -9.24
C ILE A 799 -1.97 -46.90 -9.03
N GLN A 800 -3.04 -46.63 -9.78
CA GLN A 800 -4.32 -47.30 -9.64
C GLN A 800 -4.25 -48.80 -9.93
N SER A 801 -3.43 -49.24 -10.90
CA SER A 801 -3.24 -50.66 -11.20
C SER A 801 -2.40 -51.42 -10.16
N ASN A 802 -1.68 -50.71 -9.29
CA ASN A 802 -0.77 -51.32 -8.30
C ASN A 802 -1.19 -51.06 -6.85
N THR A 803 -2.36 -50.43 -6.62
CA THR A 803 -2.88 -50.10 -5.28
C THR A 803 -4.41 -50.25 -5.25
N SER A 804 -4.97 -50.68 -4.12
CA SER A 804 -6.41 -50.59 -3.85
C SER A 804 -6.83 -49.16 -3.51
N GLU A 805 -8.12 -48.87 -3.45
CA GLU A 805 -8.62 -47.53 -3.10
C GLU A 805 -8.27 -47.10 -1.67
N ASP A 806 -8.17 -48.06 -0.76
CA ASP A 806 -7.82 -47.86 0.65
C ASP A 806 -6.30 -47.82 0.89
N ASP A 807 -5.50 -48.22 -0.09
CA ASP A 807 -4.05 -48.13 0.00
C ASP A 807 -3.61 -46.66 0.02
N VAL A 808 -2.57 -46.40 0.82
CA VAL A 808 -1.89 -45.10 0.85
C VAL A 808 -0.70 -45.08 -0.11
N ILE A 809 -0.40 -43.90 -0.64
CA ILE A 809 0.84 -43.63 -1.38
C ILE A 809 1.59 -42.49 -0.71
N PHE A 810 2.86 -42.32 -1.06
CA PHE A 810 3.66 -41.18 -0.61
C PHE A 810 4.34 -40.50 -1.80
N ASP A 811 4.39 -39.18 -1.76
CA ASP A 811 5.01 -38.35 -2.78
C ASP A 811 6.15 -37.50 -2.19
N PHE A 812 7.38 -37.90 -2.53
CA PHE A 812 8.61 -37.22 -2.15
C PHE A 812 8.97 -36.07 -3.11
N SER A 813 8.30 -35.95 -4.25
CA SER A 813 8.54 -34.90 -5.25
C SER A 813 7.79 -33.58 -4.97
N SER A 814 7.01 -33.51 -3.89
CA SER A 814 6.16 -32.36 -3.50
C SER A 814 5.01 -32.03 -4.49
N GLN A 815 4.61 -32.97 -5.33
CA GLN A 815 3.50 -32.84 -6.28
C GLN A 815 2.17 -33.40 -5.74
N GLY A 816 1.66 -32.80 -4.66
CA GLY A 816 0.49 -33.30 -3.94
C GLY A 816 -0.78 -33.50 -4.79
N ALA A 817 -0.88 -32.90 -5.98
CA ALA A 817 -2.02 -33.13 -6.88
C ALA A 817 -2.20 -34.60 -7.30
N TYR A 818 -1.14 -35.43 -7.26
CA TYR A 818 -1.25 -36.87 -7.56
C TYR A 818 -2.19 -37.62 -6.62
N TYR A 819 -2.27 -37.24 -5.34
CA TYR A 819 -3.21 -37.86 -4.39
C TYR A 819 -4.67 -37.73 -4.88
N PHE A 820 -5.00 -36.55 -5.39
CA PHE A 820 -6.31 -36.27 -5.95
C PHE A 820 -6.54 -37.02 -7.26
N PHE A 821 -5.65 -36.90 -8.24
CA PHE A 821 -5.88 -37.54 -9.54
C PHE A 821 -5.85 -39.08 -9.49
N ALA A 822 -4.98 -39.67 -8.66
CA ALA A 822 -4.97 -41.11 -8.44
C ALA A 822 -6.10 -41.60 -7.53
N ASN A 823 -6.81 -40.68 -6.86
CA ASN A 823 -7.81 -40.98 -5.84
C ASN A 823 -7.22 -41.91 -4.75
N ARG A 824 -6.05 -41.53 -4.22
CA ARG A 824 -5.34 -42.25 -3.15
C ARG A 824 -5.05 -41.34 -1.96
N LYS A 825 -5.08 -41.91 -0.76
CA LYS A 825 -4.75 -41.20 0.46
C LYS A 825 -3.24 -40.98 0.55
N SER A 826 -2.81 -39.84 1.12
CA SER A 826 -1.40 -39.69 1.50
C SER A 826 -1.10 -40.53 2.73
N ALA A 827 0.09 -41.12 2.75
CA ALA A 827 0.60 -41.83 3.92
C ALA A 827 0.79 -40.90 5.13
N THR A 828 0.95 -39.59 4.90
CA THR A 828 1.27 -38.60 5.94
C THR A 828 0.37 -37.37 5.81
N ARG A 829 0.28 -36.53 6.85
CA ARG A 829 -0.42 -35.24 6.73
C ARG A 829 0.31 -34.19 5.88
N TYR A 830 1.57 -34.43 5.52
CA TYR A 830 2.42 -33.53 4.74
C TYR A 830 2.27 -33.82 3.24
N HIS A 831 1.17 -33.34 2.65
CA HIS A 831 0.87 -33.55 1.22
C HIS A 831 1.88 -32.96 0.25
N GLN A 832 2.67 -32.00 0.69
CA GLN A 832 3.89 -31.60 0.01
C GLN A 832 5.04 -31.78 0.97
N ILE A 833 6.03 -32.57 0.55
CA ILE A 833 7.10 -32.93 1.46
C ILE A 833 7.97 -31.74 1.85
N ALA A 834 8.03 -30.70 1.01
CA ALA A 834 8.68 -29.43 1.30
C ALA A 834 8.22 -28.77 2.62
N TYR A 835 7.05 -29.16 3.17
CA TYR A 835 6.56 -28.69 4.46
C TYR A 835 7.01 -29.53 5.67
N ALA A 836 7.52 -30.75 5.47
CA ALA A 836 8.10 -31.59 6.52
C ALA A 836 9.59 -31.27 6.75
N ALA A 837 9.89 -30.00 7.01
CA ALA A 837 11.27 -29.50 6.97
C ALA A 837 12.09 -29.87 8.23
N THR A 838 11.48 -29.86 9.42
CA THR A 838 12.22 -30.10 10.67
C THR A 838 12.53 -31.60 10.87
N LYS A 839 13.59 -31.91 11.63
CA LYS A 839 13.91 -33.29 12.03
C LYS A 839 12.70 -34.05 12.58
N SER A 840 11.96 -33.45 13.52
CA SER A 840 10.78 -34.07 14.13
C SER A 840 9.66 -34.38 13.12
N MET A 841 9.49 -33.55 12.08
CA MET A 841 8.52 -33.79 11.01
C MET A 841 8.98 -34.90 10.06
N GLN A 842 10.27 -34.95 9.74
CA GLN A 842 10.82 -36.03 8.91
C GLN A 842 10.69 -37.38 9.62
N GLU A 843 10.94 -37.42 10.93
CA GLU A 843 10.70 -38.62 11.75
C GLU A 843 9.20 -38.98 11.83
N GLU A 844 8.30 -37.99 11.84
CA GLU A 844 6.85 -38.20 11.75
C GLU A 844 6.46 -38.87 10.43
N VAL A 845 7.00 -38.37 9.31
CA VAL A 845 6.81 -38.98 7.98
C VAL A 845 7.30 -40.43 7.96
N ILE A 846 8.51 -40.71 8.47
CA ILE A 846 9.05 -42.07 8.49
C ILE A 846 8.14 -43.01 9.31
N ARG A 847 7.74 -42.59 10.51
CA ARG A 847 6.81 -43.39 11.35
C ARG A 847 5.49 -43.66 10.63
N ASP A 848 4.96 -42.69 9.91
CA ASP A 848 3.71 -42.83 9.15
C ASP A 848 3.87 -43.81 7.97
N LEU A 849 5.01 -43.77 7.26
CA LEU A 849 5.33 -44.73 6.19
C LEU A 849 5.48 -46.16 6.71
N GLU A 850 6.12 -46.34 7.87
CA GLU A 850 6.27 -47.63 8.54
C GLU A 850 4.93 -48.19 9.01
N LYS A 851 4.15 -47.37 9.71
CA LYS A 851 2.84 -47.74 10.28
C LYS A 851 1.85 -48.16 9.18
N SER A 852 1.80 -47.39 8.10
CA SER A 852 0.89 -47.65 6.98
C SER A 852 1.38 -48.72 6.01
N ARG A 853 2.64 -49.18 6.15
CA ARG A 853 3.29 -50.09 5.20
C ARG A 853 3.15 -49.59 3.75
N THR A 854 3.37 -48.28 3.55
CA THR A 854 3.13 -47.59 2.26
C THR A 854 3.76 -48.35 1.10
N LYS A 855 2.94 -48.75 0.11
CA LYS A 855 3.36 -49.64 -0.99
C LYS A 855 4.18 -48.92 -2.06
N LEU A 856 3.74 -47.73 -2.47
CA LEU A 856 4.32 -46.95 -3.56
C LEU A 856 4.79 -45.57 -3.10
N VAL A 857 5.94 -45.15 -3.62
CA VAL A 857 6.51 -43.82 -3.38
C VAL A 857 6.83 -43.16 -4.72
N ILE A 858 6.32 -41.96 -4.97
CA ILE A 858 6.79 -41.11 -6.07
C ILE A 858 8.07 -40.43 -5.59
N LEU A 859 9.21 -40.79 -6.16
CA LEU A 859 10.51 -40.28 -5.72
C LEU A 859 10.81 -38.90 -6.29
N ARG A 860 10.66 -38.75 -7.61
CA ARG A 860 10.95 -37.52 -8.37
C ARG A 860 10.21 -37.54 -9.69
N THR A 861 10.10 -36.38 -10.33
CA THR A 861 9.24 -36.16 -11.50
C THR A 861 9.93 -35.39 -12.62
N GLY A 862 11.16 -34.91 -12.41
CA GLY A 862 12.04 -34.35 -13.45
C GLY A 862 11.92 -32.83 -13.66
N GLY A 863 11.43 -32.08 -12.66
CA GLY A 863 11.20 -30.63 -12.78
C GLY A 863 11.68 -29.83 -11.57
N TRP A 864 11.37 -28.53 -11.55
CA TRP A 864 11.91 -27.60 -10.55
C TRP A 864 11.46 -27.89 -9.11
N PHE A 865 10.35 -28.62 -8.92
CA PHE A 865 9.84 -29.09 -7.62
C PHE A 865 10.72 -30.16 -6.96
N ASP A 866 11.56 -30.86 -7.72
CA ASP A 866 12.57 -31.76 -7.16
C ASP A 866 13.80 -31.00 -6.61
N ASN A 867 13.90 -29.70 -6.92
CA ASN A 867 15.03 -28.84 -6.63
C ASN A 867 14.58 -27.43 -6.22
N ILE A 868 13.65 -27.35 -5.26
CA ILE A 868 13.03 -26.10 -4.83
C ILE A 868 14.09 -25.13 -4.32
N ASP A 869 14.09 -23.92 -4.89
CA ASP A 869 15.07 -22.87 -4.62
C ASP A 869 16.53 -23.34 -4.87
N GLY A 870 16.74 -24.31 -5.77
CA GLY A 870 18.07 -24.85 -6.08
C GLY A 870 18.63 -25.82 -5.03
N VAL A 871 17.78 -26.30 -4.11
CA VAL A 871 18.15 -27.34 -3.13
C VAL A 871 17.36 -28.63 -3.42
N PRO A 872 18.04 -29.76 -3.74
CA PRO A 872 17.39 -31.04 -4.02
C PRO A 872 16.51 -31.52 -2.85
N SER A 873 15.38 -32.18 -3.16
CA SER A 873 14.49 -32.73 -2.13
C SER A 873 15.20 -33.73 -1.20
N ALA A 874 16.15 -34.50 -1.73
CA ALA A 874 16.97 -35.42 -0.94
C ALA A 874 17.83 -34.69 0.11
N ASP A 875 18.35 -33.52 -0.23
CA ASP A 875 19.16 -32.69 0.67
C ASP A 875 18.28 -31.94 1.66
N ARG A 876 17.10 -31.48 1.24
CA ARG A 876 16.09 -30.86 2.12
C ARG A 876 15.57 -31.81 3.18
N HIS A 877 15.41 -33.09 2.83
CA HIS A 877 14.81 -34.12 3.67
C HIS A 877 15.70 -35.37 3.81
N PRO A 878 16.90 -35.24 4.38
CA PRO A 878 17.93 -36.28 4.34
C PRO A 878 17.52 -37.56 5.09
N LEU A 879 16.73 -37.44 6.16
CA LEU A 879 16.27 -38.60 6.92
C LEU A 879 15.28 -39.43 6.11
N ILE A 880 14.36 -38.76 5.41
CA ILE A 880 13.36 -39.41 4.57
C ILE A 880 14.06 -40.04 3.36
N ALA A 881 14.96 -39.30 2.70
CA ALA A 881 15.71 -39.79 1.56
C ALA A 881 16.49 -41.07 1.89
N LYS A 882 17.19 -41.08 3.04
CA LYS A 882 17.91 -42.27 3.53
C LYS A 882 16.96 -43.45 3.75
N TYR A 883 15.84 -43.23 4.44
CA TYR A 883 14.84 -44.27 4.69
C TYR A 883 14.28 -44.85 3.37
N LEU A 884 14.02 -44.01 2.37
CA LEU A 884 13.53 -44.47 1.06
C LEU A 884 14.54 -45.37 0.34
N VAL A 885 15.84 -45.03 0.36
CA VAL A 885 16.90 -45.86 -0.24
C VAL A 885 17.00 -47.23 0.45
N GLU A 886 16.88 -47.25 1.78
CA GLU A 886 17.00 -48.47 2.57
C GLU A 886 15.81 -49.41 2.38
N HIS A 887 14.58 -48.88 2.28
CA HIS A 887 13.34 -49.67 2.34
C HIS A 887 12.56 -49.79 1.02
N TYR A 888 12.93 -49.05 -0.02
CA TYR A 888 12.23 -49.04 -1.30
C TYR A 888 13.21 -49.29 -2.46
N GLN A 889 12.69 -49.82 -3.56
CA GLN A 889 13.45 -50.05 -4.79
C GLN A 889 12.73 -49.45 -6.00
N GLU A 890 13.47 -48.90 -6.94
CA GLU A 890 12.92 -48.37 -8.19
C GLU A 890 12.17 -49.47 -8.95
N THR A 891 10.95 -49.17 -9.39
CA THR A 891 10.10 -50.15 -10.09
C THR A 891 9.70 -49.67 -11.47
N VAL A 892 9.49 -48.36 -11.67
CA VAL A 892 9.15 -47.80 -12.98
C VAL A 892 9.62 -46.35 -13.11
N ASN A 893 9.95 -45.96 -14.35
CA ASN A 893 10.18 -44.58 -14.76
C ASN A 893 9.20 -44.22 -15.89
N ILE A 894 8.29 -43.28 -15.62
CA ILE A 894 7.25 -42.83 -16.55
C ILE A 894 7.55 -41.38 -16.93
N ASN A 895 8.17 -41.16 -18.09
CA ASN A 895 8.54 -39.83 -18.60
C ASN A 895 9.26 -38.96 -17.55
N GLY A 896 10.27 -39.52 -16.88
CA GLY A 896 11.02 -38.83 -15.82
C GLY A 896 10.41 -38.93 -14.42
N THR A 897 9.19 -39.48 -14.29
CA THR A 897 8.58 -39.79 -12.99
C THR A 897 9.04 -41.15 -12.48
N ILE A 898 9.86 -41.15 -11.45
CA ILE A 898 10.38 -42.37 -10.84
C ILE A 898 9.49 -42.79 -9.68
N ILE A 899 9.00 -44.03 -9.72
CA ILE A 899 8.16 -44.62 -8.67
C ILE A 899 8.91 -45.80 -8.06
N LEU A 900 8.95 -45.82 -6.74
CA LEU A 900 9.53 -46.88 -5.93
C LEU A 900 8.45 -47.78 -5.36
N ARG A 901 8.79 -49.05 -5.15
CA ARG A 901 7.99 -50.03 -4.42
C ARG A 901 8.72 -50.46 -3.16
N ARG A 902 7.97 -50.67 -2.09
CA ARG A 902 8.51 -51.20 -0.83
C ARG A 902 9.17 -52.57 -1.07
N LYS A 903 10.37 -52.77 -0.51
CA LYS A 903 11.11 -54.04 -0.56
C LYS A 903 10.40 -55.14 0.22
#